data_AF-A0A914XBN9-F1
#
_entry.id   AF-A0A914XBN9-F1
#
_cell.length_a   1.000
_cell.length_b   1.000
_cell.length_c   1.000
_cell.angle_alpha   90.00
_cell.angle_beta   90.00
_cell.angle_gamma   90.00
#
_symmetry.space_group_name_H-M   'P 1'
#
loop_
_entity.id
_entity.type
_entity.pdbx_description
1 polymer ?
#
loop_
_entity_poly.entity_id
_entity_poly.type
_entity_poly.pdbx_seq_one_letter_code
_entity_poly.pdbx_strand_id
1 'polypeptide(L)'
;DVEEISERMSVQAKELKEAVKHRDLAKQDYDEVNNALLDERQNTKKAEKILKEREDECSQLQQKFDAVKLEIRKNEKVRKDLELKYEATKEEVNVERRRREEKLKAEIQRQAARHVELLQLEEKKRLASIDIWQTQITEMQAQLDQQSDEMRQVRERNEQTRLDWMAEHQERITEVENLYERRQKMLQDENDRLQQEREELKAENVRYEAEMQQRVGSLPSSNLQANWEQQLHELLQWVSDEKDARDFLQNLAAKLTGDLESLKSGGSSHHLGNGAANIANGQFGATPPTDRGWGSRRSNKIAKMELLDLQRALQSEIRAKQQISDELSKIRSAYLTTKQRLEESEFKMAEMSKDLERKSDQNDELRQKLGAMDYDTSTRNQSGGAAAFFHMLDNSGLTQPDSANVSSVQGRQVSYRDSFVSQASSVTNNSDYEVSNSSLLRQQHQQQQLLQQQQLPAYENTSRRGQSPAPPPVAPRTQSPKFPLGGQNATGGKGHRFSHVDLRTPTKCGHCTSMLVGLGRQGLFCQDCQYACHVTCASKVPSICPVPPEAKRPLGIDPLKGVGTAYEGLVRTPKPGGVKRGWQTTYVVVCDFKLYLYDCNIDRNGKATDIQPTIRQVLDMRDLEFAVSSVTESDVIHASKSDLPRIFRVTTSQIDTPVDAAHNHQGGSEPAISKQYSLLMADNPGEKAKWVIALNELHRLLRKSRLADKRAFGVKELFDISTLPIIKSALCAVVIDKQRVVLGKECCWLFFGAL
;
A
#
# COMPACT_ATOMS: atom_id res chain seq x y z
N ASP A 1 -114.30 -85.21 -127.34
CA ASP A 1 -113.10 -86.08 -127.26
C ASP A 1 -111.77 -85.33 -127.36
N VAL A 2 -111.55 -84.40 -128.31
CA VAL A 2 -110.25 -83.69 -128.45
C VAL A 2 -110.00 -82.58 -127.40
N GLU A 3 -111.04 -81.84 -126.97
CA GLU A 3 -110.91 -80.80 -125.94
C GLU A 3 -110.60 -81.35 -124.54
N GLU A 4 -111.20 -82.49 -124.17
CA GLU A 4 -111.01 -83.13 -122.86
C GLU A 4 -109.57 -83.67 -122.67
N ILE A 5 -108.93 -84.12 -123.75
CA ILE A 5 -107.53 -84.57 -123.75
C ILE A 5 -106.56 -83.38 -123.64
N SER A 6 -106.87 -82.25 -124.29
CA SER A 6 -106.08 -81.02 -124.21
C SER A 6 -106.09 -80.42 -122.80
N GLU A 7 -107.25 -80.45 -122.13
CA GLU A 7 -107.39 -79.93 -120.76
C GLU A 7 -106.65 -80.83 -119.74
N ARG A 8 -106.72 -82.16 -119.89
CA ARG A 8 -105.91 -83.11 -119.09
C ARG A 8 -104.40 -82.94 -119.29
N MET A 9 -103.95 -82.72 -120.53
CA MET A 9 -102.53 -82.44 -120.84
C MET A 9 -102.05 -81.11 -120.21
N SER A 10 -102.92 -80.10 -120.15
CA SER A 10 -102.62 -78.80 -119.53
C SER A 10 -102.51 -78.92 -118.00
N VAL A 11 -103.39 -79.69 -117.35
CA VAL A 11 -103.33 -79.98 -115.92
C VAL A 11 -102.07 -80.80 -115.59
N GLN A 12 -101.77 -81.87 -116.33
CA GLN A 12 -100.54 -82.64 -116.15
C GLN A 12 -99.27 -81.79 -116.36
N ALA A 13 -99.28 -80.85 -117.31
CA ALA A 13 -98.15 -79.94 -117.51
C ALA A 13 -97.98 -78.93 -116.37
N LYS A 14 -99.07 -78.49 -115.72
CA LYS A 14 -99.03 -77.64 -114.52
C LYS A 14 -98.53 -78.43 -113.30
N GLU A 15 -99.04 -79.64 -113.09
CA GLU A 15 -98.60 -80.54 -112.01
C GLU A 15 -97.11 -80.90 -112.16
N LEU A 16 -96.63 -81.17 -113.38
CA LEU A 16 -95.21 -81.39 -113.66
C LEU A 16 -94.35 -80.14 -113.40
N LYS A 17 -94.84 -78.93 -113.73
CA LYS A 17 -94.14 -77.68 -113.41
C LYS A 17 -94.10 -77.41 -111.91
N GLU A 18 -95.18 -77.70 -111.18
CA GLU A 18 -95.23 -77.60 -109.73
C GLU A 18 -94.31 -78.63 -109.06
N ALA A 19 -94.28 -79.87 -109.56
CA ALA A 19 -93.35 -80.91 -109.09
C ALA A 19 -91.88 -80.51 -109.34
N VAL A 20 -91.56 -79.92 -110.50
CA VAL A 20 -90.22 -79.38 -110.77
C VAL A 20 -89.89 -78.23 -109.82
N LYS A 21 -90.84 -77.32 -109.56
CA LYS A 21 -90.65 -76.22 -108.60
C LYS A 21 -90.42 -76.75 -107.18
N HIS A 22 -91.17 -77.76 -106.74
CA HIS A 22 -90.98 -78.40 -105.44
C HIS A 22 -89.64 -79.14 -105.36
N ARG A 23 -89.20 -79.81 -106.43
CA ARG A 23 -87.87 -80.44 -106.51
C ARG A 23 -86.76 -79.40 -106.44
N ASP A 24 -86.88 -78.29 -107.16
CA ASP A 24 -85.86 -77.24 -107.18
C ASP A 24 -85.81 -76.49 -105.85
N LEU A 25 -86.96 -76.29 -105.18
CA LEU A 25 -87.02 -75.75 -103.81
C LEU A 25 -86.39 -76.73 -102.81
N ALA A 26 -86.70 -78.03 -102.89
CA ALA A 26 -86.11 -79.04 -102.03
C ALA A 26 -84.59 -79.19 -102.27
N LYS A 27 -84.13 -78.97 -103.51
CA LYS A 27 -82.70 -78.92 -103.83
C LYS A 27 -82.05 -77.67 -103.23
N GLN A 28 -82.70 -76.52 -103.32
CA GLN A 28 -82.22 -75.29 -102.68
C GLN A 28 -82.15 -75.47 -101.15
N ASP A 29 -83.19 -75.99 -100.52
CA ASP A 29 -83.22 -76.29 -99.08
C ASP A 29 -82.10 -77.27 -98.71
N TYR A 30 -81.85 -78.29 -99.54
CA TYR A 30 -80.75 -79.23 -99.35
C TYR A 30 -79.39 -78.55 -99.46
N ASP A 31 -79.18 -77.70 -100.46
CA ASP A 31 -77.94 -76.95 -100.66
C ASP A 31 -77.70 -75.97 -99.50
N GLU A 32 -78.74 -75.31 -98.99
CA GLU A 32 -78.69 -74.44 -97.81
C GLU A 32 -78.33 -75.22 -96.54
N VAL A 33 -78.98 -76.37 -96.30
CA VAL A 33 -78.65 -77.26 -95.17
C VAL A 33 -77.23 -77.82 -95.29
N ASN A 34 -76.80 -78.20 -96.49
CA ASN A 34 -75.46 -78.73 -96.74
C ASN A 34 -74.39 -77.65 -96.52
N ASN A 35 -74.62 -76.41 -96.95
CA ASN A 35 -73.74 -75.28 -96.67
C ASN A 35 -73.69 -74.95 -95.18
N ALA A 36 -74.84 -74.91 -94.49
CA ALA A 36 -74.91 -74.71 -93.05
C ALA A 36 -74.16 -75.82 -92.28
N LEU A 37 -74.26 -77.08 -92.73
CA LEU A 37 -73.52 -78.20 -92.16
C LEU A 37 -72.00 -78.06 -92.38
N LEU A 38 -71.57 -77.56 -93.53
CA LEU A 38 -70.15 -77.30 -93.80
C LEU A 38 -69.60 -76.16 -92.92
N ASP A 39 -70.36 -75.07 -92.78
CA ASP A 39 -70.02 -73.96 -91.89
C ASP A 39 -69.94 -74.42 -90.43
N GLU A 40 -70.89 -75.25 -89.99
CA GLU A 40 -70.90 -75.77 -88.62
C GLU A 40 -69.75 -76.75 -88.36
N ARG A 41 -69.38 -77.58 -89.35
CA ARG A 41 -68.16 -78.39 -89.30
C ARG A 41 -66.90 -77.51 -89.22
N GLN A 42 -66.86 -76.39 -89.94
CA GLN A 42 -65.74 -75.46 -89.88
C GLN A 42 -65.68 -74.73 -88.53
N ASN A 43 -66.82 -74.34 -87.97
CA ASN A 43 -66.94 -73.75 -86.64
C ASN A 43 -66.50 -74.74 -85.55
N THR A 44 -66.91 -76.00 -85.65
CA THR A 44 -66.47 -77.07 -84.74
C THR A 44 -64.95 -77.22 -84.77
N LYS A 45 -64.33 -77.28 -85.95
CA LYS A 45 -62.86 -77.35 -86.07
C LYS A 45 -62.15 -76.11 -85.49
N LYS A 46 -62.71 -74.92 -85.66
CA LYS A 46 -62.18 -73.69 -85.06
C LYS A 46 -62.28 -73.73 -83.53
N ALA A 47 -63.42 -74.17 -83.00
CA ALA A 47 -63.65 -74.32 -81.56
C ALA A 47 -62.71 -75.37 -80.95
N GLU A 48 -62.50 -76.51 -81.60
CA GLU A 48 -61.54 -77.55 -81.20
C GLU A 48 -60.10 -77.00 -81.17
N LYS A 49 -59.71 -76.21 -82.17
CA LYS A 49 -58.39 -75.58 -82.19
C LYS A 49 -58.22 -74.60 -81.03
N ILE A 50 -59.23 -73.75 -80.76
CA ILE A 50 -59.21 -72.80 -79.65
C ILE A 50 -59.17 -73.55 -78.31
N LEU A 51 -59.95 -74.63 -78.15
CA LEU A 51 -59.95 -75.46 -76.96
C LEU A 51 -58.53 -76.00 -76.69
N LYS A 52 -57.90 -76.57 -77.72
CA LYS A 52 -56.52 -77.08 -77.61
C LYS A 52 -55.52 -76.00 -77.24
N GLU A 53 -55.61 -74.82 -77.86
CA GLU A 53 -54.76 -73.67 -77.50
C GLU A 53 -54.96 -73.25 -76.04
N ARG A 54 -56.20 -73.27 -75.52
CA ARG A 54 -56.50 -72.98 -74.11
C ARG A 54 -56.04 -74.08 -73.16
N GLU A 55 -56.12 -75.34 -73.54
CA GLU A 55 -55.57 -76.47 -72.78
C GLU A 55 -54.05 -76.39 -72.67
N ASP A 56 -53.37 -76.03 -73.77
CA ASP A 56 -51.93 -75.81 -73.80
C ASP A 56 -51.52 -74.60 -72.94
N GLU A 57 -52.26 -73.48 -73.02
CA GLU A 57 -52.05 -72.31 -72.15
C GLU A 57 -52.25 -72.65 -70.66
N CYS A 58 -53.30 -73.39 -70.33
CA CYS A 58 -53.57 -73.83 -68.96
C CYS A 58 -52.44 -74.72 -68.44
N SER A 59 -51.95 -75.65 -69.28
CA SER A 59 -50.81 -76.51 -68.96
C SER A 59 -49.52 -75.71 -68.73
N GLN A 60 -49.24 -74.70 -69.56
CA GLN A 60 -48.10 -73.81 -69.38
C GLN A 60 -48.20 -72.97 -68.10
N LEU A 61 -49.38 -72.44 -67.79
CA LEU A 61 -49.62 -71.68 -66.56
C LEU A 61 -49.47 -72.57 -65.33
N GLN A 62 -49.94 -73.81 -65.38
CA GLN A 62 -49.76 -74.79 -64.31
C GLN A 62 -48.27 -75.09 -64.06
N GLN A 63 -47.49 -75.31 -65.12
CA GLN A 63 -46.03 -75.50 -65.00
C GLN A 63 -45.33 -74.27 -64.39
N LYS A 64 -45.71 -73.06 -64.81
CA LYS A 64 -45.19 -71.81 -64.22
C LYS A 64 -45.57 -71.68 -62.76
N PHE A 65 -46.81 -72.02 -62.40
CA PHE A 65 -47.28 -71.98 -61.01
C PHE A 65 -46.51 -72.96 -60.12
N ASP A 66 -46.25 -74.18 -60.61
CA ASP A 66 -45.47 -75.17 -59.87
C ASP A 66 -43.99 -74.78 -59.76
N ALA A 67 -43.42 -74.14 -60.78
CA ALA A 67 -42.08 -73.54 -60.71
C ALA A 67 -42.00 -72.42 -59.67
N VAL A 68 -42.97 -71.50 -59.66
CA VAL A 68 -43.03 -70.41 -58.66
C VAL A 68 -43.21 -70.97 -57.25
N LYS A 69 -44.04 -72.01 -57.05
CA LYS A 69 -44.16 -72.69 -55.75
C LYS A 69 -42.84 -73.26 -55.27
N LEU A 70 -42.06 -73.87 -56.17
CA LEU A 70 -40.75 -74.41 -55.82
C LEU A 70 -39.78 -73.30 -55.41
N GLU A 71 -39.77 -72.18 -56.12
CA GLU A 71 -38.95 -71.01 -55.78
C GLU A 71 -39.37 -70.37 -54.46
N ILE A 72 -40.67 -70.29 -54.15
CA ILE A 72 -41.15 -69.85 -52.83
C ILE A 72 -40.59 -70.75 -51.73
N ARG A 73 -40.65 -72.07 -51.88
CA ARG A 73 -40.11 -73.02 -50.88
C ARG A 73 -38.60 -72.88 -50.71
N LYS A 74 -37.85 -72.67 -51.80
CA LYS A 74 -36.39 -72.41 -51.73
C LYS A 74 -36.10 -71.10 -50.99
N ASN A 75 -36.80 -70.02 -51.33
CA ASN A 75 -36.65 -68.72 -50.68
C ASN A 75 -37.03 -68.77 -49.20
N GLU A 76 -38.08 -69.52 -48.82
CA GLU A 76 -38.43 -69.75 -47.42
C GLU A 76 -37.34 -70.48 -46.65
N LYS A 77 -36.69 -71.47 -47.27
CA LYS A 77 -35.55 -72.17 -46.67
C LYS A 77 -34.36 -71.21 -46.46
N VAL A 78 -34.00 -70.45 -47.49
CA VAL A 78 -32.93 -69.44 -47.39
C VAL A 78 -33.25 -68.39 -46.32
N ARG A 79 -34.50 -67.92 -46.24
CA ARG A 79 -34.94 -66.98 -45.20
C ARG A 79 -34.75 -67.56 -43.80
N LYS A 80 -35.16 -68.81 -43.57
CA LYS A 80 -34.97 -69.49 -42.27
C LYS A 80 -33.50 -69.65 -41.92
N ASP A 81 -32.67 -70.03 -42.90
CA ASP A 81 -31.22 -70.18 -42.69
C ASP A 81 -30.55 -68.83 -42.37
N LEU A 82 -30.98 -67.75 -43.03
CA LEU A 82 -30.51 -66.39 -42.73
C LEU A 82 -30.96 -65.90 -41.35
N GLU A 83 -32.18 -66.21 -40.95
CA GLU A 83 -32.72 -65.83 -39.64
C GLU A 83 -31.98 -66.54 -38.49
N LEU A 84 -31.65 -67.83 -38.67
CA LEU A 84 -30.80 -68.56 -37.73
C LEU A 84 -29.38 -67.97 -37.65
N LYS A 85 -28.79 -67.62 -38.79
CA LYS A 85 -27.46 -66.95 -38.82
C LYS A 85 -27.51 -65.57 -38.16
N TYR A 86 -28.59 -64.83 -38.38
CA TYR A 86 -28.79 -63.53 -37.74
C TYR A 86 -28.89 -63.65 -36.22
N GLU A 87 -29.70 -64.58 -35.70
CA GLU A 87 -29.82 -64.76 -34.24
C GLU A 87 -28.51 -65.30 -33.63
N ALA A 88 -27.77 -66.18 -34.33
CA ALA A 88 -26.46 -66.64 -33.88
C ALA A 88 -25.43 -65.50 -33.77
N THR A 89 -25.29 -64.69 -34.83
CA THR A 89 -24.37 -63.54 -34.84
C THR A 89 -24.76 -62.47 -33.82
N LYS A 90 -26.06 -62.23 -33.63
CA LYS A 90 -26.59 -61.32 -32.61
C LYS A 90 -26.24 -61.80 -31.20
N GLU A 91 -26.35 -63.09 -30.92
CA GLU A 91 -25.96 -63.63 -29.61
C GLU A 91 -24.45 -63.55 -29.38
N GLU A 92 -23.63 -63.87 -30.40
CA GLU A 92 -22.16 -63.70 -30.32
C GLU A 92 -21.77 -62.25 -30.01
N VAL A 93 -22.39 -61.28 -30.68
CA VAL A 93 -22.18 -59.85 -30.42
C VAL A 93 -22.61 -59.47 -28.99
N ASN A 94 -23.74 -60.01 -28.50
CA ASN A 94 -24.21 -59.76 -27.12
C ASN A 94 -23.26 -60.37 -26.06
N VAL A 95 -22.70 -61.55 -26.32
CA VAL A 95 -21.72 -62.19 -25.44
C VAL A 95 -20.43 -61.38 -25.41
N GLU A 96 -19.92 -60.97 -26.57
CA GLU A 96 -18.70 -60.15 -26.66
C GLU A 96 -18.91 -58.77 -26.00
N ARG A 97 -20.10 -58.16 -26.17
CA ARG A 97 -20.47 -56.92 -25.47
C ARG A 97 -20.43 -57.11 -23.94
N ARG A 98 -21.08 -58.16 -23.41
CA ARG A 98 -21.05 -58.47 -21.97
C ARG A 98 -19.64 -58.66 -21.44
N ARG A 99 -18.80 -59.40 -22.18
CA ARG A 99 -17.39 -59.63 -21.80
C ARG A 99 -16.58 -58.32 -21.76
N ARG A 100 -16.81 -57.41 -22.70
CA ARG A 100 -16.17 -56.09 -22.71
C ARG A 100 -16.65 -55.22 -21.54
N GLU A 101 -17.95 -55.23 -21.26
CA GLU A 101 -18.53 -54.51 -20.12
C GLU A 101 -17.96 -55.02 -18.79
N GLU A 102 -17.83 -56.34 -18.60
CA GLU A 102 -17.24 -56.93 -17.40
C GLU A 102 -15.77 -56.57 -17.24
N LYS A 103 -14.98 -56.65 -18.33
CA LYS A 103 -13.58 -56.21 -18.32
C LYS A 103 -13.45 -54.73 -17.96
N LEU A 104 -14.29 -53.88 -18.53
CA LEU A 104 -14.27 -52.44 -18.26
C LEU A 104 -14.68 -52.15 -16.81
N LYS A 105 -15.72 -52.82 -16.30
CA LYS A 105 -16.13 -52.73 -14.88
C LYS A 105 -15.00 -53.13 -13.93
N ALA A 106 -14.29 -54.23 -14.22
CA ALA A 106 -13.17 -54.67 -13.40
C ALA A 106 -12.01 -53.66 -13.42
N GLU A 107 -11.70 -53.06 -14.58
CA GLU A 107 -10.64 -52.04 -14.66
C GLU A 107 -11.03 -50.74 -13.95
N ILE A 108 -12.29 -50.31 -14.08
CA ILE A 108 -12.81 -49.15 -13.34
C ILE A 108 -12.71 -49.39 -11.83
N GLN A 109 -13.07 -50.59 -11.34
CA GLN A 109 -12.95 -50.93 -9.92
C GLN A 109 -11.50 -50.91 -9.44
N ARG A 110 -10.54 -51.43 -10.23
CA ARG A 110 -9.11 -51.35 -9.89
C ARG A 110 -8.60 -49.92 -9.87
N GLN A 111 -8.98 -49.10 -10.85
CA GLN A 111 -8.62 -47.69 -10.87
C GLN A 111 -9.20 -46.95 -9.67
N ALA A 112 -10.47 -47.19 -9.33
CA ALA A 112 -11.10 -46.61 -8.15
C ALA A 112 -10.37 -47.00 -6.86
N ALA A 113 -9.99 -48.28 -6.69
CA ALA A 113 -9.22 -48.73 -5.53
C ALA A 113 -7.85 -48.04 -5.42
N ARG A 114 -7.11 -47.94 -6.54
CA ARG A 114 -5.83 -47.20 -6.60
C ARG A 114 -5.99 -45.73 -6.24
N HIS A 115 -7.05 -45.07 -6.74
CA HIS A 115 -7.33 -43.68 -6.41
C HIS A 115 -7.64 -43.51 -4.91
N VAL A 116 -8.40 -44.41 -4.30
CA VAL A 116 -8.68 -44.38 -2.85
C VAL A 116 -7.40 -44.55 -2.03
N GLU A 117 -6.51 -45.49 -2.39
CA GLU A 117 -5.23 -45.69 -1.69
C GLU A 117 -4.31 -44.46 -1.81
N LEU A 118 -4.24 -43.84 -2.99
CA LEU A 118 -3.47 -42.61 -3.20
C LEU A 118 -4.01 -41.46 -2.35
N LEU A 119 -5.34 -41.30 -2.29
CA LEU A 119 -5.99 -40.29 -1.44
C LEU A 119 -5.68 -40.52 0.04
N GLN A 120 -5.74 -41.76 0.51
CA GLN A 120 -5.39 -42.10 1.91
C GLN A 120 -3.91 -41.83 2.21
N LEU A 121 -3.00 -42.11 1.28
CA LEU A 121 -1.59 -41.81 1.45
C LEU A 121 -1.34 -40.30 1.52
N GLU A 122 -2.02 -39.52 0.66
CA GLU A 122 -1.90 -38.07 0.68
C GLU A 122 -2.53 -37.46 1.94
N GLU A 123 -3.65 -37.99 2.42
CA GLU A 123 -4.25 -37.60 3.69
C GLU A 123 -3.31 -37.87 4.87
N LYS A 124 -2.66 -39.05 4.92
CA LYS A 124 -1.63 -39.35 5.93
C LYS A 124 -0.47 -38.35 5.89
N LYS A 125 0.01 -37.99 4.69
CA LYS A 125 1.08 -36.97 4.53
C LYS A 125 0.61 -35.58 5.00
N ARG A 126 -0.63 -35.20 4.71
CA ARG A 126 -1.23 -33.95 5.18
C ARG A 126 -1.35 -33.92 6.70
N LEU A 127 -1.83 -35.00 7.32
CA LEU A 127 -1.93 -35.12 8.79
C LEU A 127 -0.55 -35.05 9.46
N ALA A 128 0.45 -35.75 8.93
CA ALA A 128 1.82 -35.67 9.44
C ALA A 128 2.40 -34.25 9.31
N SER A 129 2.10 -33.54 8.20
CA SER A 129 2.52 -32.16 8.04
C SER A 129 1.84 -31.23 9.05
N ILE A 130 0.53 -31.42 9.30
CA ILE A 130 -0.22 -30.67 10.30
C ILE A 130 0.39 -30.87 11.70
N ASP A 131 0.73 -32.09 12.08
CA ASP A 131 1.35 -32.43 13.37
C ASP A 131 2.70 -31.72 13.57
N ILE A 132 3.55 -31.70 12.52
CA ILE A 132 4.82 -30.97 12.53
C ILE A 132 4.59 -29.47 12.74
N TRP A 133 3.64 -28.87 12.01
CA TRP A 133 3.34 -27.44 12.15
C TRP A 133 2.71 -27.11 13.51
N GLN A 134 1.87 -27.98 14.06
CA GLN A 134 1.31 -27.82 15.41
C GLN A 134 2.40 -27.85 16.48
N THR A 135 3.37 -28.76 16.34
CA THR A 135 4.53 -28.83 17.24
C THR A 135 5.36 -27.55 17.15
N GLN A 136 5.65 -27.06 15.95
CA GLN A 136 6.40 -25.81 15.76
C GLN A 136 5.66 -24.58 16.32
N ILE A 137 4.34 -24.51 16.14
CA ILE A 137 3.53 -23.43 16.72
C ILE A 137 3.64 -23.47 18.25
N THR A 138 3.53 -24.65 18.86
CA THR A 138 3.64 -24.81 20.31
C THR A 138 5.01 -24.39 20.84
N GLU A 139 6.07 -24.78 20.13
CA GLU A 139 7.45 -24.39 20.47
C GLU A 139 7.67 -22.88 20.35
N MET A 140 7.20 -22.26 19.26
CA MET A 140 7.30 -20.80 19.12
C MET A 140 6.46 -20.06 20.15
N GLN A 141 5.30 -20.60 20.55
CA GLN A 141 4.47 -20.02 21.60
C GLN A 141 5.22 -20.03 22.95
N ALA A 142 5.88 -21.15 23.28
CA ALA A 142 6.71 -21.26 24.48
C ALA A 142 7.90 -20.28 24.46
N GLN A 143 8.54 -20.09 23.30
CA GLN A 143 9.60 -19.09 23.15
C GLN A 143 9.09 -17.66 23.34
N LEU A 144 7.90 -17.34 22.82
CA LEU A 144 7.29 -16.04 22.99
C LEU A 144 6.96 -15.76 24.47
N ASP A 145 6.42 -16.76 25.17
CA ASP A 145 6.12 -16.67 26.60
C ASP A 145 7.41 -16.46 27.42
N GLN A 146 8.47 -17.19 27.10
CA GLN A 146 9.78 -16.99 27.72
C GLN A 146 10.32 -15.58 27.51
N GLN A 147 10.28 -15.07 26.27
CA GLN A 147 10.74 -13.70 25.98
C GLN A 147 9.87 -12.63 26.67
N SER A 148 8.57 -12.87 26.78
CA SER A 148 7.66 -12.00 27.52
C SER A 148 8.02 -11.94 29.01
N ASP A 149 8.35 -13.08 29.61
CA ASP A 149 8.80 -13.18 31.00
C ASP A 149 10.14 -12.47 31.23
N GLU A 150 11.11 -12.65 30.34
CA GLU A 150 12.39 -11.96 30.39
C GLU A 150 12.20 -10.43 30.30
N MET A 151 11.36 -9.96 29.36
CA MET A 151 11.02 -8.55 29.23
C MET A 151 10.33 -7.99 30.48
N ARG A 152 9.47 -8.78 31.12
CA ARG A 152 8.81 -8.41 32.38
C ARG A 152 9.81 -8.25 33.51
N GLN A 153 10.72 -9.21 33.69
CA GLN A 153 11.77 -9.17 34.72
C GLN A 153 12.72 -7.98 34.52
N VAL A 154 13.09 -7.66 33.27
CA VAL A 154 13.92 -6.49 32.98
C VAL A 154 13.19 -5.18 33.32
N ARG A 155 11.89 -5.07 33.00
CA ARG A 155 11.08 -3.89 33.36
C ARG A 155 10.99 -3.72 34.88
N GLU A 156 10.72 -4.80 35.61
CA GLU A 156 10.65 -4.79 37.07
C GLU A 156 12.00 -4.39 37.70
N ARG A 157 13.11 -4.95 37.21
CA ARG A 157 14.46 -4.60 37.68
C ARG A 157 14.80 -3.13 37.39
N ASN A 158 14.42 -2.61 36.22
CA ASN A 158 14.65 -1.21 35.87
C ASN A 158 13.81 -0.25 36.74
N GLU A 159 12.55 -0.60 37.00
CA GLU A 159 11.69 0.17 37.90
C GLU A 159 12.21 0.15 39.33
N GLN A 160 12.67 -1.00 39.83
CA GLN A 160 13.30 -1.10 41.14
C GLN A 160 14.54 -0.20 41.24
N THR A 161 15.42 -0.25 40.24
CA THR A 161 16.63 0.61 40.20
C THR A 161 16.26 2.09 40.19
N ARG A 162 15.18 2.47 39.48
CA ARG A 162 14.67 3.84 39.44
C ARG A 162 14.15 4.29 40.80
N LEU A 163 13.39 3.43 41.49
CA LEU A 163 12.87 3.71 42.83
C LEU A 163 14.00 3.84 43.85
N ASP A 164 14.97 2.93 43.83
CA ASP A 164 16.14 2.97 44.72
C ASP A 164 16.94 4.26 44.51
N TRP A 165 17.17 4.65 43.24
CA TRP A 165 17.85 5.92 42.91
C TRP A 165 17.09 7.14 43.41
N MET A 166 15.75 7.16 43.25
CA MET A 166 14.90 8.25 43.75
C MET A 166 14.95 8.34 45.27
N ALA A 167 14.89 7.19 45.98
CA ALA A 167 14.98 7.15 47.43
C ALA A 167 16.33 7.69 47.93
N GLU A 168 17.45 7.24 47.34
CA GLU A 168 18.80 7.71 47.71
C GLU A 168 18.97 9.22 47.42
N HIS A 169 18.41 9.73 46.31
CA HIS A 169 18.44 11.16 46.02
C HIS A 169 17.59 11.97 46.98
N GLN A 170 16.40 11.48 47.33
CA GLN A 170 15.53 12.15 48.28
C GLN A 170 16.16 12.20 49.68
N GLU A 171 16.82 11.12 50.11
CA GLU A 171 17.57 11.08 51.36
C GLU A 171 18.72 12.12 51.35
N ARG A 172 19.49 12.20 50.27
CA ARG A 172 20.55 13.21 50.10
C ARG A 172 20.02 14.64 50.13
N ILE A 173 18.88 14.91 49.50
CA ILE A 173 18.23 16.23 49.54
C ILE A 173 17.84 16.57 50.98
N THR A 174 17.20 15.62 51.67
CA THR A 174 16.75 15.79 53.05
C THR A 174 17.94 16.03 53.99
N GLU A 175 19.07 15.35 53.79
CA GLU A 175 20.30 15.58 54.56
C GLU A 175 20.85 17.00 54.35
N VAL A 176 20.90 17.45 53.10
CA VAL A 176 21.35 18.80 52.74
C VAL A 176 20.43 19.87 53.34
N GLU A 177 19.11 19.69 53.25
CA GLU A 177 18.11 20.58 53.85
C GLU A 177 18.32 20.71 55.36
N ASN A 178 18.49 19.59 56.07
CA ASN A 178 18.78 19.57 57.50
C ASN A 178 20.08 20.33 57.86
N LEU A 179 21.13 20.22 57.02
CA LEU A 179 22.37 20.97 57.23
C LEU A 179 22.18 22.47 57.02
N TYR A 180 21.43 22.86 55.98
CA TYR A 180 21.09 24.26 55.74
C TYR A 180 20.27 24.85 56.88
N GLU A 181 19.25 24.14 57.36
CA GLU A 181 18.44 24.57 58.51
C GLU A 181 19.27 24.74 59.78
N ARG A 182 20.17 23.80 60.09
CA ARG A 182 21.10 23.93 61.22
C ARG A 182 22.00 25.15 61.08
N ARG A 183 22.54 25.40 59.89
CA ARG A 183 23.40 26.57 59.64
C ARG A 183 22.62 27.87 59.76
N GLN A 184 21.41 27.91 59.22
CA GLN A 184 20.52 29.07 59.30
C GLN A 184 20.19 29.38 60.76
N LYS A 185 19.88 28.35 61.56
CA LYS A 185 19.65 28.51 63.00
C LYS A 185 20.88 29.08 63.72
N MET A 186 22.08 28.54 63.47
CA MET A 186 23.29 29.09 64.09
C MET A 186 23.56 30.55 63.71
N LEU A 187 23.32 30.92 62.45
CA LEU A 187 23.46 32.32 62.00
C LEU A 187 22.38 33.21 62.64
N GLN A 188 21.17 32.71 62.83
CA GLN A 188 20.10 33.42 63.51
C GLN A 188 20.47 33.68 64.98
N ASP A 189 20.91 32.63 65.68
CA ASP A 189 21.34 32.71 67.09
C ASP A 189 22.52 33.70 67.25
N GLU A 190 23.48 33.72 66.30
CA GLU A 190 24.59 34.66 66.28
C GLU A 190 24.13 36.10 66.01
N ASN A 191 23.19 36.30 65.09
CA ASN A 191 22.64 37.63 64.79
C ASN A 191 21.85 38.19 65.98
N ASP A 192 21.05 37.35 66.64
CA ASP A 192 20.31 37.72 67.85
C ASP A 192 21.28 38.12 68.97
N ARG A 193 22.38 37.36 69.14
CA ARG A 193 23.45 37.70 70.09
C ARG A 193 24.13 39.03 69.78
N LEU A 194 24.52 39.25 68.53
CA LEU A 194 25.13 40.52 68.10
C LEU A 194 24.16 41.69 68.23
N GLN A 195 22.87 41.46 68.01
CA GLN A 195 21.84 42.46 68.18
C GLN A 195 21.66 42.86 69.65
N GLN A 196 21.71 41.88 70.57
CA GLN A 196 21.73 42.14 72.00
C GLN A 196 22.98 42.95 72.41
N GLU A 197 24.17 42.54 71.96
CA GLU A 197 25.42 43.27 72.24
C GLU A 197 25.39 44.72 71.71
N ARG A 198 24.82 44.92 70.51
CA ARG A 198 24.61 46.26 69.94
C ARG A 198 23.67 47.11 70.79
N GLU A 199 22.60 46.53 71.32
CA GLU A 199 21.65 47.23 72.19
C GLU A 199 22.28 47.60 73.55
N GLU A 200 23.07 46.70 74.12
CA GLU A 200 23.86 46.95 75.34
C GLU A 200 24.87 48.09 75.13
N LEU A 201 25.67 48.04 74.05
CA LEU A 201 26.62 49.10 73.69
C LEU A 201 25.93 50.44 73.38
N LYS A 202 24.72 50.40 72.80
CA LYS A 202 23.93 51.61 72.54
C LYS A 202 23.43 52.21 73.85
N ALA A 203 22.94 51.39 74.77
CA ALA A 203 22.53 51.85 76.09
C ALA A 203 23.73 52.44 76.86
N GLU A 204 24.89 51.80 76.77
CA GLU A 204 26.14 52.29 77.37
C GLU A 204 26.56 53.64 76.78
N ASN A 205 26.53 53.80 75.44
CA ASN A 205 26.80 55.09 74.79
C ASN A 205 25.84 56.19 75.28
N VAL A 206 24.54 55.91 75.39
CA VAL A 206 23.58 56.89 75.91
C VAL A 206 23.91 57.30 77.35
N ARG A 207 24.36 56.36 78.19
CA ARG A 207 24.81 56.67 79.55
C ARG A 207 26.06 57.55 79.55
N TYR A 208 27.06 57.23 78.71
CA TYR A 208 28.26 58.04 78.58
C TYR A 208 27.97 59.44 78.04
N GLU A 209 27.09 59.57 77.04
CA GLU A 209 26.64 60.87 76.52
C GLU A 209 25.94 61.70 77.60
N ALA A 210 25.07 61.09 78.41
CA ALA A 210 24.42 61.78 79.53
C ALA A 210 25.41 62.22 80.61
N GLU A 211 26.39 61.38 80.95
CA GLU A 211 27.46 61.72 81.90
C GLU A 211 28.36 62.86 81.36
N MET A 212 28.72 62.80 80.07
CA MET A 212 29.43 63.87 79.37
C MET A 212 28.63 65.18 79.42
N GLN A 213 27.34 65.16 79.08
CA GLN A 213 26.49 66.36 79.12
C GLN A 213 26.35 66.94 80.53
N GLN A 214 26.26 66.10 81.56
CA GLN A 214 26.24 66.55 82.95
C GLN A 214 27.57 67.19 83.39
N ARG A 215 28.70 66.63 82.94
CA ARG A 215 30.03 67.22 83.15
C ARG A 215 30.19 68.56 82.41
N VAL A 216 29.68 68.67 81.18
CA VAL A 216 29.73 69.93 80.42
C VAL A 216 28.80 70.98 81.02
N GLY A 217 27.59 70.60 81.44
CA GLY A 217 26.61 71.50 82.04
C GLY A 217 26.93 71.99 83.46
N SER A 218 27.88 71.36 84.16
CA SER A 218 28.31 71.77 85.52
C SER A 218 29.46 72.78 85.54
N LEU A 219 30.00 73.15 84.38
CA LEU A 219 31.00 74.22 84.27
C LEU A 219 30.31 75.60 84.32
N PRO A 220 30.80 76.57 85.13
CA PRO A 220 30.22 77.91 85.20
C PRO A 220 30.48 78.69 83.90
N SER A 221 29.58 78.51 82.93
CA SER A 221 29.73 78.97 81.54
C SER A 221 29.23 80.40 81.28
N SER A 222 28.95 81.21 82.30
CA SER A 222 28.36 82.53 82.07
C SER A 222 29.36 83.68 82.03
N ASN A 223 30.51 83.59 82.70
CA ASN A 223 31.46 84.71 82.80
C ASN A 223 32.89 84.36 82.36
N LEU A 224 33.29 83.08 82.40
CA LEU A 224 34.62 82.69 81.92
C LEU A 224 34.71 82.77 80.40
N GLN A 225 33.71 82.25 79.67
CA GLN A 225 33.76 82.21 78.20
C GLN A 225 33.76 83.61 77.58
N ALA A 226 32.97 84.54 78.11
CA ALA A 226 32.99 85.94 77.68
C ALA A 226 34.34 86.63 77.98
N ASN A 227 34.92 86.40 79.16
CA ASN A 227 36.24 86.93 79.50
C ASN A 227 37.36 86.33 78.63
N TRP A 228 37.32 85.02 78.35
CA TRP A 228 38.30 84.37 77.48
C TRP A 228 38.14 84.80 76.03
N GLU A 229 36.91 85.00 75.53
CA GLU A 229 36.68 85.54 74.18
C GLU A 229 37.17 86.99 74.07
N GLN A 230 36.99 87.81 75.10
CA GLN A 230 37.48 89.19 75.14
C GLN A 230 39.02 89.24 75.25
N GLN A 231 39.62 88.40 76.09
CA GLN A 231 41.08 88.28 76.20
C GLN A 231 41.71 87.71 74.92
N LEU A 232 41.05 86.78 74.24
CA LEU A 232 41.51 86.26 72.94
C LEU A 232 41.47 87.36 71.88
N HIS A 233 40.45 88.24 71.89
CA HIS A 233 40.39 89.40 70.99
C HIS A 233 41.48 90.43 71.30
N GLU A 234 41.78 90.72 72.57
CA GLU A 234 42.92 91.60 72.93
C GLU A 234 44.27 91.02 72.53
N LEU A 235 44.49 89.72 72.74
CA LEU A 235 45.71 89.03 72.30
C LEU A 235 45.85 89.03 70.77
N LEU A 236 44.75 88.79 70.05
CA LEU A 236 44.75 88.88 68.59
C LEU A 236 45.07 90.31 68.11
N GLN A 237 44.58 91.34 68.80
CA GLN A 237 44.91 92.73 68.52
C GLN A 237 46.40 93.01 68.76
N TRP A 238 46.95 92.57 69.90
CA TRP A 238 48.38 92.73 70.20
C TRP A 238 49.27 92.00 69.19
N VAL A 239 48.88 90.81 68.75
CA VAL A 239 49.60 90.07 67.70
C VAL A 239 49.51 90.77 66.35
N SER A 240 48.40 91.44 66.05
CA SER A 240 48.26 92.28 64.85
C SER A 240 49.16 93.52 64.92
N ASP A 241 49.13 94.26 66.02
CA ASP A 241 49.94 95.47 66.21
C ASP A 241 51.45 95.14 66.21
N GLU A 242 51.82 94.00 66.81
CA GLU A 242 53.17 93.43 66.78
C GLU A 242 53.58 93.04 65.35
N LYS A 243 52.66 92.42 64.58
CA LYS A 243 52.91 92.10 63.17
C LYS A 243 53.11 93.37 62.35
N ASP A 244 52.29 94.40 62.55
CA ASP A 244 52.40 95.68 61.83
C ASP A 244 53.72 96.39 62.17
N ALA A 245 54.16 96.34 63.43
CA ALA A 245 55.49 96.83 63.83
C ALA A 245 56.64 96.01 63.19
N ARG A 246 56.48 94.69 63.10
CA ARG A 246 57.45 93.78 62.47
C ARG A 246 57.55 94.01 60.96
N ASP A 247 56.42 94.22 60.29
CA ASP A 247 56.35 94.58 58.87
C ASP A 247 56.96 95.96 58.61
N PHE A 248 56.78 96.92 59.53
CA PHE A 248 57.43 98.24 59.45
C PHE A 248 58.96 98.13 59.57
N LEU A 249 59.46 97.30 60.49
CA LEU A 249 60.89 97.03 60.65
C LEU A 249 61.46 96.23 59.48
N GLN A 250 60.73 95.25 58.94
CA GLN A 250 61.13 94.54 57.72
C GLN A 250 61.19 95.47 56.51
N ASN A 251 60.26 96.41 56.37
CA ASN A 251 60.31 97.41 55.30
C ASN A 251 61.48 98.40 55.48
N LEU A 252 61.81 98.77 56.71
CA LEU A 252 63.01 99.57 57.01
C LEU A 252 64.29 98.80 56.68
N ALA A 253 64.36 97.52 57.05
CA ALA A 253 65.48 96.63 56.74
C ALA A 253 65.59 96.37 55.22
N ALA A 254 64.48 96.18 54.52
CA ALA A 254 64.44 96.02 53.06
C ALA A 254 64.85 97.31 52.34
N LYS A 255 64.54 98.49 52.89
CA LYS A 255 65.02 99.78 52.37
C LYS A 255 66.53 99.93 52.57
N LEU A 256 67.04 99.61 53.77
CA LEU A 256 68.48 99.61 54.05
C LEU A 256 69.25 98.55 53.24
N THR A 257 68.63 97.39 52.96
CA THR A 257 69.21 96.32 52.12
C THR A 257 69.15 96.70 50.65
N GLY A 258 68.06 97.31 50.18
CA GLY A 258 67.91 97.84 48.83
C GLY A 258 68.87 99.00 48.53
N ASP A 259 69.18 99.83 49.53
CA ASP A 259 70.20 100.88 49.42
C ASP A 259 71.63 100.28 49.40
N LEU A 260 71.83 99.07 49.96
CA LEU A 260 73.09 98.31 49.94
C LEU A 260 73.28 97.47 48.66
N GLU A 261 72.18 97.00 48.06
CA GLU A 261 72.15 96.28 46.77
C GLU A 261 72.15 97.25 45.56
N SER A 262 71.76 98.52 45.76
CA SER A 262 71.83 99.57 44.73
C SER A 262 73.25 100.09 44.44
N LEU A 263 74.27 99.65 45.20
CA LEU A 263 75.69 99.81 44.84
C LEU A 263 76.32 98.52 44.28
N LYS A 264 75.51 97.45 44.15
CA LYS A 264 75.87 96.12 43.62
C LYS A 264 76.24 96.11 42.14
N SER A 265 75.30 96.57 41.31
CA SER A 265 75.32 96.44 39.83
C SER A 265 73.86 96.58 39.38
N GLY A 266 73.40 97.60 38.64
CA GLY A 266 74.12 98.39 37.65
C GLY A 266 74.15 97.65 36.31
N GLY A 267 73.03 97.65 35.58
CA GLY A 267 72.86 97.08 34.23
C GLY A 267 71.53 96.33 34.11
N SER A 268 70.37 96.98 33.90
CA SER A 268 69.87 97.50 32.60
C SER A 268 70.02 96.46 31.46
N SER A 269 69.01 96.11 30.64
CA SER A 269 67.72 96.75 30.35
C SER A 269 66.98 95.98 29.23
N HIS A 270 65.64 95.81 29.39
CA HIS A 270 64.55 95.92 28.38
C HIS A 270 64.44 94.97 27.15
N HIS A 271 63.28 94.67 26.52
CA HIS A 271 61.83 94.78 26.76
C HIS A 271 61.04 94.25 25.50
N LEU A 272 59.73 93.97 25.67
CA LEU A 272 58.60 93.77 24.71
C LEU A 272 58.25 92.30 24.36
N GLY A 273 57.00 91.80 24.40
CA GLY A 273 55.69 92.36 24.73
C GLY A 273 54.56 91.32 24.47
N ASN A 274 53.40 91.52 25.15
CA ASN A 274 52.03 91.04 24.88
C ASN A 274 51.63 89.55 24.75
N GLY A 275 50.57 89.16 25.49
CA GLY A 275 49.47 88.34 24.92
C GLY A 275 48.97 87.12 25.71
N ALA A 276 48.06 87.34 26.66
CA ALA A 276 46.86 86.56 27.00
C ALA A 276 46.88 85.03 27.32
N ALA A 277 46.14 84.74 28.41
CA ALA A 277 45.17 83.65 28.60
C ALA A 277 45.62 82.33 29.29
N ASN A 278 45.19 82.26 30.55
CA ASN A 278 44.33 81.22 31.13
C ASN A 278 44.93 79.97 31.80
N ILE A 279 44.22 79.61 32.87
CA ILE A 279 44.19 78.37 33.64
C ILE A 279 45.25 78.21 34.75
N ALA A 280 44.68 78.15 35.95
CA ALA A 280 45.29 78.05 37.25
C ALA A 280 46.15 76.79 37.43
N ASN A 281 47.34 76.95 37.99
CA ASN A 281 47.85 76.05 39.02
C ASN A 281 49.09 76.64 39.72
N GLY A 282 49.03 76.66 41.04
CA GLY A 282 50.12 76.98 41.97
C GLY A 282 49.58 76.68 43.37
N GLN A 283 50.34 76.20 44.35
CA GLN A 283 51.78 76.12 44.50
C GLN A 283 52.05 75.36 45.82
N PHE A 284 53.32 75.02 46.07
CA PHE A 284 53.91 74.59 47.35
C PHE A 284 53.55 73.15 47.79
N GLY A 285 54.47 72.30 48.22
CA GLY A 285 55.81 72.54 48.78
C GLY A 285 55.83 72.02 50.22
N ALA A 286 56.40 70.82 50.39
CA ALA A 286 56.71 70.08 51.63
C ALA A 286 55.60 69.22 52.28
N THR A 287 55.55 67.93 51.87
CA THR A 287 54.92 66.79 52.58
C THR A 287 55.82 65.53 52.50
N PRO A 288 55.62 64.53 53.39
CA PRO A 288 56.59 63.48 53.70
C PRO A 288 56.32 62.16 52.90
N PRO A 289 56.77 60.99 53.39
CA PRO A 289 57.45 59.99 52.55
C PRO A 289 56.56 59.38 51.46
N THR A 290 57.13 59.31 50.25
CA THR A 290 56.84 58.37 49.15
C THR A 290 55.51 57.61 49.26
N ASP A 291 54.54 58.07 48.48
CA ASP A 291 53.33 57.36 48.12
C ASP A 291 53.66 56.03 47.40
N ARG A 292 53.90 54.97 48.18
CA ARG A 292 53.89 53.56 47.73
C ARG A 292 52.51 52.91 47.97
N GLY A 293 51.44 53.69 48.07
CA GLY A 293 50.16 53.20 48.59
C GLY A 293 49.17 52.74 47.53
N TRP A 294 48.92 53.56 46.51
CA TRP A 294 47.71 53.42 45.70
C TRP A 294 47.86 52.58 44.42
N GLY A 295 48.96 52.74 43.68
CA GLY A 295 49.23 51.92 42.49
C GLY A 295 49.49 50.44 42.82
N SER A 296 50.22 50.19 43.92
CA SER A 296 50.59 48.83 44.38
C SER A 296 49.37 48.03 44.87
N ARG A 297 48.42 48.68 45.56
CA ARG A 297 47.17 48.02 46.01
C ARG A 297 46.24 47.66 44.86
N ARG A 298 46.12 48.53 43.85
CA ARG A 298 45.32 48.24 42.65
C ARG A 298 45.97 47.15 41.80
N SER A 299 47.29 47.20 41.62
CA SER A 299 48.08 46.17 40.94
C SER A 299 48.01 44.80 41.64
N ASN A 300 48.13 44.75 42.97
CA ASN A 300 48.00 43.51 43.72
C ASN A 300 46.57 42.95 43.72
N LYS A 301 45.55 43.81 43.69
CA LYS A 301 44.15 43.37 43.61
C LYS A 301 43.82 42.81 42.23
N ILE A 302 44.36 43.41 41.16
CA ILE A 302 44.22 42.90 39.79
C ILE A 302 44.98 41.58 39.64
N ALA A 303 46.24 41.51 40.08
CA ALA A 303 47.03 40.27 40.03
C ALA A 303 46.39 39.12 40.85
N LYS A 304 45.79 39.44 42.00
CA LYS A 304 45.04 38.45 42.80
C LYS A 304 43.73 38.03 42.13
N MET A 305 43.08 38.92 41.39
CA MET A 305 41.87 38.59 40.61
C MET A 305 42.22 37.74 39.39
N GLU A 306 43.30 38.06 38.67
CA GLU A 306 43.85 37.24 37.58
C GLU A 306 44.25 35.85 38.07
N LEU A 307 44.85 35.73 39.26
CA LEU A 307 45.16 34.43 39.86
C LEU A 307 43.90 33.60 40.14
N LEU A 308 42.84 34.23 40.66
CA LEU A 308 41.56 33.57 40.93
C LEU A 308 40.83 33.17 39.64
N ASP A 309 40.92 34.00 38.59
CA ASP A 309 40.32 33.69 37.29
C ASP A 309 41.10 32.60 36.55
N LEU A 310 42.43 32.58 36.65
CA LEU A 310 43.26 31.45 36.20
C LEU A 310 42.94 30.16 36.97
N GLN A 311 42.69 30.26 38.28
CA GLN A 311 42.28 29.11 39.09
C GLN A 311 40.89 28.60 38.70
N ARG A 312 39.94 29.47 38.38
CA ARG A 312 38.62 29.11 37.85
C ARG A 312 38.71 28.50 36.45
N ALA A 313 39.56 29.06 35.58
CA ALA A 313 39.80 28.53 34.24
C ALA A 313 40.41 27.13 34.30
N LEU A 314 41.43 26.91 35.14
CA LEU A 314 42.01 25.59 35.37
C LEU A 314 41.00 24.58 35.91
N GLN A 315 40.16 24.99 36.87
CA GLN A 315 39.06 24.15 37.40
C GLN A 315 37.99 23.82 36.34
N SER A 316 37.73 24.74 35.41
CA SER A 316 36.83 24.51 34.28
C SER A 316 37.45 23.53 33.28
N GLU A 317 38.74 23.66 33.00
CA GLU A 317 39.46 22.78 32.08
C GLU A 317 39.60 21.35 32.64
N ILE A 318 39.85 21.21 33.95
CA ILE A 318 39.84 19.89 34.62
C ILE A 318 38.46 19.23 34.51
N ARG A 319 37.37 19.98 34.75
CA ARG A 319 36.01 19.48 34.57
C ARG A 319 35.71 19.06 33.14
N ALA A 320 36.13 19.85 32.16
CA ALA A 320 35.97 19.50 30.74
C ALA A 320 36.75 18.22 30.38
N LYS A 321 37.98 18.05 30.89
CA LYS A 321 38.77 16.82 30.70
C LYS A 321 38.12 15.61 31.35
N GLN A 322 37.56 15.76 32.56
CA GLN A 322 36.84 14.69 33.24
C GLN A 322 35.61 14.25 32.42
N GLN A 323 34.83 15.21 31.93
CA GLN A 323 33.65 14.94 31.11
C GLN A 323 34.00 14.22 29.81
N ILE A 324 35.09 14.60 29.12
CA ILE A 324 35.56 13.91 27.92
C ILE A 324 36.04 12.49 28.25
N SER A 325 36.71 12.29 29.40
CA SER A 325 37.14 10.96 29.86
C SER A 325 35.95 10.03 30.15
N ASP A 326 34.88 10.55 30.73
CA ASP A 326 33.66 9.80 31.02
C ASP A 326 32.92 9.44 29.73
N GLU A 327 32.80 10.38 28.79
CA GLU A 327 32.22 10.13 27.46
C GLU A 327 33.03 9.09 26.67
N LEU A 328 34.36 9.16 26.69
CA LEU A 328 35.22 8.14 26.07
C LEU A 328 35.03 6.76 26.71
N SER A 329 34.83 6.69 28.02
CA SER A 329 34.57 5.44 28.73
C SER A 329 33.21 4.84 28.35
N LYS A 330 32.17 5.68 28.25
CA LYS A 330 30.84 5.27 27.76
C LYS A 330 30.89 4.77 26.32
N ILE A 331 31.57 5.49 25.42
CA ILE A 331 31.70 5.10 24.01
C ILE A 331 32.46 3.77 23.89
N ARG A 332 33.53 3.57 24.67
CA ARG A 332 34.25 2.29 24.70
C ARG A 332 33.36 1.12 25.17
N SER A 333 32.58 1.33 26.21
CA SER A 333 31.61 0.32 26.69
C SER A 333 30.57 0.00 25.63
N ALA A 334 29.95 1.02 25.03
CA ALA A 334 28.97 0.84 23.96
C ALA A 334 29.56 0.12 22.74
N TYR A 335 30.80 0.48 22.34
CA TYR A 335 31.51 -0.19 21.26
C TYR A 335 31.72 -1.69 21.54
N LEU A 336 32.19 -2.05 22.74
CA LEU A 336 32.39 -3.46 23.13
C LEU A 336 31.07 -4.25 23.09
N THR A 337 29.99 -3.69 23.60
CA THR A 337 28.66 -4.32 23.53
C THR A 337 28.19 -4.51 22.10
N THR A 338 28.36 -3.50 21.24
CA THR A 338 27.98 -3.63 19.81
C THR A 338 28.82 -4.65 19.07
N LYS A 339 30.12 -4.75 19.40
CA LYS A 339 31.03 -5.73 18.83
C LYS A 339 30.62 -7.15 19.23
N GLN A 340 30.29 -7.37 20.51
CA GLN A 340 29.81 -8.68 20.98
C GLN A 340 28.51 -9.10 20.29
N ARG A 341 27.56 -8.17 20.13
CA ARG A 341 26.30 -8.45 19.39
C ARG A 341 26.53 -8.79 17.93
N LEU A 342 27.53 -8.18 17.30
CA LEU A 342 27.92 -8.50 15.93
C LEU A 342 28.50 -9.91 15.85
N GLU A 343 29.45 -10.26 16.73
CA GLU A 343 30.05 -11.60 16.80
C GLU A 343 29.00 -12.69 17.06
N GLU A 344 28.03 -12.45 17.95
CA GLU A 344 26.90 -13.35 18.18
C GLU A 344 25.99 -13.50 16.94
N SER A 345 25.76 -12.41 16.20
CA SER A 345 24.97 -12.46 14.97
C SER A 345 25.67 -13.21 13.84
N GLU A 346 26.99 -13.05 13.73
CA GLU A 346 27.83 -13.78 12.77
C GLU A 346 27.85 -15.28 13.09
N PHE A 347 27.96 -15.64 14.38
CA PHE A 347 27.86 -17.03 14.82
C PHE A 347 26.52 -17.66 14.44
N LYS A 348 25.40 -16.97 14.72
CA LYS A 348 24.05 -17.45 14.35
C LYS A 348 23.87 -17.59 12.84
N MET A 349 24.41 -16.67 12.04
CA MET A 349 24.39 -16.78 10.58
C MET A 349 25.19 -17.97 10.05
N ALA A 350 26.34 -18.27 10.68
CA ALA A 350 27.14 -19.45 10.34
C ALA A 350 26.42 -20.77 10.69
N GLU A 351 25.73 -20.80 11.84
CA GLU A 351 24.93 -21.94 12.26
C GLU A 351 23.74 -22.20 11.31
N MET A 352 22.95 -21.16 11.00
CA MET A 352 21.85 -21.29 10.05
C MET A 352 22.32 -21.68 8.64
N SER A 353 23.51 -21.23 8.22
CA SER A 353 24.08 -21.65 6.93
C SER A 353 24.39 -23.15 6.90
N LYS A 354 24.94 -23.70 7.99
CA LYS A 354 25.17 -25.16 8.10
C LYS A 354 23.86 -25.94 8.09
N ASP A 355 22.80 -25.43 8.71
CA ASP A 355 21.49 -26.08 8.69
C ASP A 355 20.84 -26.03 7.30
N LEU A 356 20.97 -24.92 6.58
CA LEU A 356 20.53 -24.81 5.19
C LEU A 356 21.26 -25.80 4.28
N GLU A 357 22.56 -25.98 4.48
CA GLU A 357 23.37 -26.96 3.73
C GLU A 357 22.87 -28.39 4.01
N ARG A 358 22.70 -28.78 5.28
CA ARG A 358 22.12 -30.09 5.65
C ARG A 358 20.74 -30.32 5.03
N LYS A 359 19.90 -29.28 5.00
CA LYS A 359 18.55 -29.36 4.42
C LYS A 359 18.58 -29.43 2.89
N SER A 360 19.56 -28.78 2.25
CA SER A 360 19.81 -28.89 0.81
C SER A 360 20.21 -30.32 0.45
N ASP A 361 21.17 -30.90 1.18
CA ASP A 361 21.61 -32.27 0.97
C ASP A 361 20.45 -33.28 1.12
N GLN A 362 19.60 -33.09 2.13
CA GLN A 362 18.37 -33.88 2.30
C GLN A 362 17.41 -33.74 1.11
N ASN A 363 17.29 -32.54 0.53
CA ASN A 363 16.43 -32.29 -0.61
C ASN A 363 16.98 -32.96 -1.88
N ASP A 364 18.30 -32.88 -2.09
CA ASP A 364 18.97 -33.51 -3.21
C ASP A 364 18.91 -35.04 -3.12
N GLU A 365 19.04 -35.61 -1.91
CA GLU A 365 18.84 -37.04 -1.67
C GLU A 365 17.40 -37.48 -2.00
N LEU A 366 16.40 -36.70 -1.59
CA LEU A 366 14.99 -36.97 -1.92
C LEU A 366 14.72 -36.83 -3.42
N ARG A 367 15.32 -35.83 -4.08
CA ARG A 367 15.25 -35.65 -5.53
C ARG A 367 15.90 -36.81 -6.28
N GLN A 368 17.02 -37.32 -5.79
CA GLN A 368 17.67 -38.49 -6.37
C GLN A 368 16.82 -39.76 -6.21
N LYS A 369 16.15 -39.93 -5.05
CA LYS A 369 15.18 -41.02 -4.83
C LYS A 369 13.94 -40.92 -5.73
N LEU A 370 13.46 -39.70 -5.99
CA LEU A 370 12.36 -39.44 -6.93
C LEU A 370 12.79 -39.65 -8.39
N GLY A 371 14.00 -39.23 -8.76
CA GLY A 371 14.55 -39.43 -10.11
C GLY A 371 14.88 -40.88 -10.44
N ALA A 372 15.20 -41.71 -9.43
CA ALA A 372 15.39 -43.15 -9.61
C ALA A 372 14.08 -43.90 -9.91
N MET A 373 12.91 -43.30 -9.65
CA MET A 373 11.60 -43.87 -9.96
C MET A 373 11.16 -43.66 -11.42
N ASP A 374 11.84 -42.79 -12.18
CA ASP A 374 11.47 -42.42 -13.56
C ASP A 374 12.18 -43.25 -14.66
N TYR A 375 13.14 -44.12 -14.28
CA TYR A 375 13.86 -44.95 -15.27
C TYR A 375 13.05 -46.19 -15.73
N ASP A 376 11.95 -46.54 -15.07
CA ASP A 376 11.19 -47.77 -15.37
C ASP A 376 9.92 -47.55 -16.23
N THR A 377 9.59 -46.30 -16.59
CA THR A 377 8.36 -45.97 -17.35
C THR A 377 8.62 -45.52 -18.80
N SER A 378 9.87 -45.47 -19.25
CA SER A 378 10.23 -44.84 -20.54
C SER A 378 10.21 -45.73 -21.78
N THR A 379 9.76 -47.00 -21.73
CA THR A 379 9.80 -47.90 -22.90
C THR A 379 8.46 -48.16 -23.60
N ARG A 380 7.40 -47.40 -23.33
CA ARG A 380 6.12 -47.63 -24.02
C ARG A 380 5.23 -46.39 -24.15
N ASN A 381 5.58 -45.50 -25.08
CA ASN A 381 4.62 -44.97 -26.07
C ASN A 381 5.28 -43.89 -26.93
N GLN A 382 5.55 -44.27 -28.18
CA GLN A 382 5.87 -43.38 -29.27
C GLN A 382 4.66 -43.40 -30.21
N SER A 383 3.78 -42.39 -30.12
CA SER A 383 2.90 -41.94 -31.22
C SER A 383 1.96 -40.81 -30.77
N GLY A 384 1.93 -39.74 -31.58
CA GLY A 384 0.78 -38.83 -31.71
C GLY A 384 0.59 -37.81 -30.58
N GLY A 385 0.78 -36.53 -30.89
CA GLY A 385 0.76 -35.45 -29.90
C GLY A 385 -0.62 -34.94 -29.50
N ALA A 386 -0.66 -34.21 -28.38
CA ALA A 386 -1.53 -33.06 -28.15
C ALA A 386 -1.23 -32.45 -26.77
N ALA A 387 -0.63 -31.26 -26.75
CA ALA A 387 -0.70 -30.35 -25.63
C ALA A 387 -2.13 -29.80 -25.55
N ALA A 388 -3.00 -30.42 -24.74
CA ALA A 388 -4.38 -29.97 -24.53
C ALA A 388 -4.95 -30.43 -23.17
N PHE A 389 -4.19 -30.25 -22.08
CA PHE A 389 -4.56 -30.75 -20.75
C PHE A 389 -5.43 -29.78 -19.91
N PHE A 390 -5.73 -28.55 -20.37
CA PHE A 390 -6.54 -27.57 -19.62
C PHE A 390 -7.95 -27.35 -20.20
N HIS A 391 -8.71 -28.42 -20.44
CA HIS A 391 -10.13 -28.29 -20.76
C HIS A 391 -10.96 -29.52 -20.38
N MET A 392 -11.14 -29.81 -19.07
CA MET A 392 -12.22 -30.69 -18.63
C MET A 392 -12.59 -30.54 -17.15
N LEU A 393 -13.20 -29.43 -16.77
CA LEU A 393 -14.13 -29.42 -15.63
C LEU A 393 -15.23 -28.38 -15.88
N ASP A 394 -16.19 -28.77 -16.73
CA ASP A 394 -17.58 -28.46 -16.41
C ASP A 394 -18.50 -29.60 -16.87
N ASN A 395 -19.53 -29.81 -16.06
CA ASN A 395 -20.79 -30.52 -16.33
C ASN A 395 -20.94 -32.02 -16.02
N SER A 396 -21.54 -32.31 -14.86
CA SER A 396 -22.48 -33.40 -14.55
C SER A 396 -23.18 -32.97 -13.24
N GLY A 397 -24.42 -32.50 -13.19
CA GLY A 397 -25.64 -33.20 -13.58
C GLY A 397 -26.43 -33.54 -12.31
N LEU A 398 -27.22 -32.60 -11.78
CA LEU A 398 -28.24 -32.89 -10.77
C LEU A 398 -29.60 -32.37 -11.26
N THR A 399 -30.42 -33.33 -11.64
CA THR A 399 -31.83 -33.21 -11.98
C THR A 399 -32.66 -32.83 -10.76
N GLN A 400 -33.39 -31.72 -10.82
CA GLN A 400 -34.60 -31.50 -10.01
C GLN A 400 -35.82 -32.01 -10.80
N PRO A 401 -36.83 -32.62 -10.16
CA PRO A 401 -38.18 -32.62 -10.66
C PRO A 401 -38.99 -31.46 -10.06
N ASP A 402 -40.00 -31.10 -10.85
CA ASP A 402 -41.01 -30.05 -10.72
C ASP A 402 -41.60 -29.81 -9.32
N SER A 403 -41.94 -28.54 -9.03
CA SER A 403 -43.30 -28.13 -8.64
C SER A 403 -43.47 -26.61 -8.62
N ALA A 404 -44.64 -26.19 -9.11
CA ALA A 404 -45.07 -24.83 -9.37
C ALA A 404 -45.45 -24.01 -8.11
N ASN A 405 -45.56 -22.70 -8.34
CA ASN A 405 -46.47 -21.72 -7.71
C ASN A 405 -46.64 -21.72 -6.17
N VAL A 406 -46.41 -20.54 -5.56
CA VAL A 406 -47.45 -19.78 -4.84
C VAL A 406 -46.87 -18.43 -4.41
N SER A 407 -47.59 -17.37 -4.77
CA SER A 407 -47.42 -16.00 -4.30
C SER A 407 -47.97 -15.80 -2.89
N SER A 408 -47.37 -14.85 -2.17
CA SER A 408 -47.92 -14.09 -1.03
C SER A 408 -48.24 -14.84 0.27
N VAL A 409 -47.72 -14.34 1.40
CA VAL A 409 -48.50 -13.85 2.55
C VAL A 409 -47.56 -13.16 3.54
N GLN A 410 -48.09 -12.07 4.11
CA GLN A 410 -47.51 -11.17 5.09
C GLN A 410 -47.15 -11.84 6.43
N GLY A 411 -46.12 -11.30 7.07
CA GLY A 411 -46.15 -10.93 8.49
C GLY A 411 -45.91 -12.02 9.53
N ARG A 412 -44.77 -11.93 10.23
CA ARG A 412 -44.77 -11.72 11.69
C ARG A 412 -43.39 -11.32 12.20
N GLN A 413 -43.36 -10.15 12.83
CA GLN A 413 -42.31 -9.78 13.77
C GLN A 413 -42.37 -10.67 15.01
N VAL A 414 -41.20 -11.01 15.57
CA VAL A 414 -41.04 -11.17 17.00
C VAL A 414 -39.75 -10.47 17.42
N SER A 415 -39.94 -9.35 18.11
CA SER A 415 -38.95 -8.61 18.86
C SER A 415 -38.72 -9.32 20.20
N TYR A 416 -37.46 -9.57 20.56
CA TYR A 416 -37.07 -9.66 21.96
C TYR A 416 -36.00 -8.59 22.24
N ARG A 417 -36.47 -7.54 22.90
CA ARG A 417 -35.66 -6.63 23.72
C ARG A 417 -35.39 -7.36 25.02
N ASP A 418 -34.16 -7.34 25.50
CA ASP A 418 -33.96 -7.02 26.90
C ASP A 418 -32.70 -6.20 27.10
N SER A 419 -32.90 -5.09 27.78
CA SER A 419 -31.88 -4.16 28.25
C SER A 419 -31.51 -4.61 29.67
N PHE A 420 -30.22 -4.73 29.97
CA PHE A 420 -29.76 -4.49 31.34
C PHE A 420 -28.54 -3.57 31.31
N VAL A 421 -28.74 -2.42 31.93
CA VAL A 421 -27.73 -1.40 32.23
C VAL A 421 -27.00 -1.86 33.48
N SER A 422 -25.67 -1.93 33.42
CA SER A 422 -24.82 -1.74 34.59
C SER A 422 -23.64 -0.87 34.19
N GLN A 423 -23.65 0.31 34.80
CA GLN A 423 -22.65 1.35 34.76
C GLN A 423 -21.49 0.94 35.68
N ALA A 424 -20.26 0.91 35.19
CA ALA A 424 -19.06 1.09 36.02
C ALA A 424 -17.88 1.51 35.15
N SER A 425 -17.38 2.70 35.46
CA SER A 425 -16.26 3.39 34.84
C SER A 425 -14.93 2.68 35.07
N SER A 426 -14.01 2.80 34.11
CA SER A 426 -12.67 3.41 34.26
C SER A 426 -11.52 2.70 33.52
N VAL A 427 -10.68 3.55 32.93
CA VAL A 427 -9.29 3.37 32.51
C VAL A 427 -9.01 2.54 31.24
N THR A 428 -9.09 3.21 30.10
CA THR A 428 -8.34 2.86 28.90
C THR A 428 -6.94 3.48 28.94
N ASN A 429 -5.90 2.68 29.16
CA ASN A 429 -4.51 3.03 28.85
C ASN A 429 -4.03 2.09 27.74
N ASN A 430 -3.87 2.62 26.53
CA ASN A 430 -2.73 2.34 25.65
C ASN A 430 -2.86 3.14 24.36
N SER A 431 -2.05 4.19 24.25
CA SER A 431 -1.76 4.90 23.01
C SER A 431 -0.29 4.71 22.70
N ASP A 432 0.04 3.74 21.83
CA ASP A 432 1.32 3.71 21.14
C ASP A 432 1.11 4.25 19.72
N TYR A 433 1.57 5.48 19.55
CA TYR A 433 1.51 6.28 18.34
C TYR A 433 2.80 6.01 17.55
N GLU A 434 2.70 5.44 16.35
CA GLU A 434 3.84 5.25 15.45
C GLU A 434 4.36 6.61 14.95
N VAL A 435 5.62 6.92 15.29
CA VAL A 435 6.33 8.10 14.78
C VAL A 435 6.87 7.79 13.38
N SER A 436 6.39 8.56 12.40
CA SER A 436 6.90 8.58 11.02
C SER A 436 8.35 9.06 10.93
N ASN A 437 9.12 8.45 10.01
CA ASN A 437 10.55 8.66 9.71
C ASN A 437 10.96 10.07 9.23
N SER A 438 10.11 11.08 9.38
CA SER A 438 10.38 12.48 8.99
C SER A 438 11.11 13.30 10.05
N SER A 439 11.20 12.85 11.31
CA SER A 439 11.88 13.60 12.38
C SER A 439 13.40 13.39 12.44
N LEU A 440 13.92 12.26 11.93
CA LEU A 440 15.36 11.96 12.00
C LEU A 440 16.20 12.80 11.02
N LEU A 441 15.66 13.12 9.84
CA LEU A 441 16.36 13.95 8.85
C LEU A 441 16.46 15.43 9.28
N ARG A 442 15.47 15.92 10.03
CA ARG A 442 15.47 17.31 10.54
C ARG A 442 16.49 17.50 11.66
N GLN A 443 16.70 16.47 12.47
CA GLN A 443 17.67 16.49 13.57
C GLN A 443 19.11 16.40 13.06
N GLN A 444 19.36 15.66 11.98
CA GLN A 444 20.70 15.56 11.37
C GLN A 444 21.11 16.86 10.65
N HIS A 445 20.16 17.62 10.08
CA HIS A 445 20.44 18.91 9.44
C HIS A 445 20.72 20.04 10.44
N GLN A 446 20.18 19.95 11.66
CA GLN A 446 20.37 20.97 12.70
C GLN A 446 21.72 20.83 13.43
N GLN A 447 22.32 19.63 13.44
CA GLN A 447 23.62 19.40 14.06
C GLN A 447 24.81 19.83 13.16
N GLN A 448 24.59 19.97 11.85
CA GLN A 448 25.64 20.38 10.90
C GLN A 448 25.81 21.91 10.79
N GLN A 449 24.90 22.72 11.35
CA GLN A 449 24.99 24.20 11.32
C GLN A 449 25.71 24.82 12.53
N LEU A 450 26.03 24.06 13.58
CA LEU A 450 26.63 24.61 14.82
C LEU A 450 28.17 24.52 14.88
N LEU A 451 28.83 23.97 13.85
CA LEU A 451 30.29 23.85 13.77
C LEU A 451 30.97 24.86 12.84
N GLN A 452 30.26 25.90 12.40
CA GLN A 452 30.83 26.95 11.57
C GLN A 452 30.48 28.34 12.08
N GLN A 453 30.88 28.65 13.31
CA GLN A 453 31.03 30.04 13.72
C GLN A 453 32.05 30.21 14.85
N GLN A 454 33.34 30.18 14.49
CA GLN A 454 34.33 31.07 15.11
C GLN A 454 35.63 31.09 14.30
N GLN A 455 35.88 32.21 13.62
CA GLN A 455 37.23 32.73 13.43
C GLN A 455 37.17 34.25 13.28
N LEU A 456 38.10 34.92 13.96
CA LEU A 456 38.45 36.34 13.88
C LEU A 456 39.96 36.41 13.52
N PRO A 457 40.47 37.54 12.97
CA PRO A 457 40.68 37.71 11.54
C PRO A 457 42.18 37.78 11.15
N ALA A 458 42.49 37.45 9.90
CA ALA A 458 43.80 37.76 9.31
C ALA A 458 43.60 38.70 8.11
N TYR A 459 44.32 39.82 8.12
CA TYR A 459 44.31 40.85 7.10
C TYR A 459 45.48 40.65 6.10
N GLU A 460 45.19 41.09 4.87
CA GLU A 460 46.05 41.57 3.78
C GLU A 460 47.00 40.62 3.00
N ASN A 461 46.54 40.35 1.76
CA ASN A 461 47.21 40.64 0.49
C ASN A 461 48.73 40.44 0.35
N THR A 462 49.12 39.48 -0.49
CA THR A 462 49.78 39.81 -1.77
C THR A 462 49.62 38.73 -2.83
N SER A 463 49.16 39.15 -4.01
CA SER A 463 49.00 38.37 -5.24
C SER A 463 50.33 37.89 -5.84
N ARG A 464 50.39 36.63 -6.29
CA ARG A 464 51.02 36.26 -7.56
C ARG A 464 50.19 35.21 -8.31
N ARG A 465 50.09 35.47 -9.62
CA ARG A 465 49.26 34.84 -10.66
C ARG A 465 49.49 33.35 -10.85
N GLY A 466 48.46 32.63 -11.31
CA GLY A 466 48.59 31.32 -11.95
C GLY A 466 47.25 30.64 -12.26
N GLN A 467 46.80 30.79 -13.51
CA GLN A 467 45.57 30.33 -14.18
C GLN A 467 45.05 28.90 -13.89
N SER A 468 43.71 28.77 -13.85
CA SER A 468 42.94 27.54 -14.13
C SER A 468 42.95 27.16 -15.63
N PRO A 469 42.50 25.94 -15.94
CA PRO A 469 41.34 25.85 -16.84
C PRO A 469 40.21 24.94 -16.32
N ALA A 470 38.98 25.35 -16.65
CA ALA A 470 37.71 24.66 -16.39
C ALA A 470 37.35 23.66 -17.54
N PRO A 471 36.37 22.76 -17.34
CA PRO A 471 36.02 21.68 -18.27
C PRO A 471 34.87 22.04 -19.24
N PRO A 472 34.64 21.29 -20.33
CA PRO A 472 33.46 21.47 -21.18
C PRO A 472 32.33 20.44 -20.89
N PRO A 473 31.10 20.70 -21.40
CA PRO A 473 29.86 20.10 -20.91
C PRO A 473 29.27 18.97 -21.81
N VAL A 474 28.23 18.35 -21.27
CA VAL A 474 27.48 17.16 -21.73
C VAL A 474 26.56 17.44 -22.93
N ALA A 475 26.42 16.46 -23.83
CA ALA A 475 25.27 16.29 -24.72
C ALA A 475 24.90 14.78 -24.87
N PRO A 476 23.64 14.44 -25.23
CA PRO A 476 23.04 13.13 -24.99
C PRO A 476 23.04 12.21 -26.21
N ARG A 477 23.15 10.88 -26.02
CA ARG A 477 22.81 9.88 -27.04
C ARG A 477 22.10 8.66 -26.48
N THR A 478 21.06 8.28 -27.22
CA THR A 478 20.33 7.03 -27.26
C THR A 478 21.20 5.88 -27.76
N GLN A 479 21.14 4.71 -27.10
CA GLN A 479 21.24 3.37 -27.70
C GLN A 479 21.15 2.26 -26.63
N SER A 480 20.38 1.22 -26.97
CA SER A 480 20.23 -0.05 -26.24
C SER A 480 21.57 -0.82 -26.14
N PRO A 481 21.86 -1.58 -25.07
CA PRO A 481 23.00 -2.49 -25.07
C PRO A 481 22.60 -3.94 -25.38
N LYS A 482 23.40 -4.56 -26.26
CA LYS A 482 23.49 -6.00 -26.52
C LYS A 482 24.26 -6.69 -25.37
N PHE A 483 23.93 -7.96 -25.11
CA PHE A 483 24.64 -8.89 -24.23
C PHE A 483 26.10 -9.12 -24.66
N PRO A 484 26.99 -9.37 -23.68
CA PRO A 484 28.03 -10.38 -23.84
C PRO A 484 27.95 -11.46 -22.76
N LEU A 485 28.03 -12.73 -23.20
CA LEU A 485 28.34 -13.89 -22.36
C LEU A 485 29.85 -13.96 -22.10
N GLY A 486 30.22 -14.34 -20.88
CA GLY A 486 31.42 -15.15 -20.62
C GLY A 486 32.36 -14.65 -19.53
N GLY A 487 32.38 -15.37 -18.39
CA GLY A 487 33.63 -15.67 -17.69
C GLY A 487 33.77 -15.24 -16.22
N GLN A 488 33.62 -16.24 -15.33
CA GLN A 488 34.34 -16.41 -14.06
C GLN A 488 33.87 -15.60 -12.83
N ASN A 489 33.04 -16.24 -12.00
CA ASN A 489 32.73 -15.83 -10.64
C ASN A 489 33.70 -16.50 -9.65
N ALA A 490 34.57 -15.70 -9.05
CA ALA A 490 35.21 -16.00 -7.78
C ALA A 490 35.02 -14.79 -6.86
N THR A 491 34.31 -15.01 -5.75
CA THR A 491 34.02 -14.10 -4.61
C THR A 491 32.99 -12.97 -4.82
N GLY A 492 31.88 -13.03 -4.06
CA GLY A 492 31.07 -11.85 -3.69
C GLY A 492 29.56 -11.94 -3.93
N GLY A 493 28.85 -12.83 -3.23
CA GLY A 493 27.39 -12.87 -3.19
C GLY A 493 26.78 -11.59 -2.60
N LYS A 494 26.54 -10.59 -3.44
CA LYS A 494 25.74 -9.42 -3.08
C LYS A 494 24.35 -9.62 -3.67
N GLY A 495 23.37 -9.88 -2.80
CA GLY A 495 21.96 -9.88 -3.19
C GLY A 495 21.51 -8.53 -3.74
N HIS A 496 20.21 -8.38 -3.98
CA HIS A 496 19.66 -7.19 -4.60
C HIS A 496 20.10 -5.87 -3.93
N ARG A 497 20.65 -4.94 -4.73
CA ARG A 497 20.87 -3.55 -4.30
C ARG A 497 19.66 -2.68 -4.62
N PHE A 498 18.75 -2.53 -3.68
CA PHE A 498 17.53 -1.75 -3.86
C PHE A 498 17.75 -0.24 -3.64
N SER A 499 17.11 0.58 -4.49
CA SER A 499 16.97 2.02 -4.29
C SER A 499 15.57 2.50 -4.64
N HIS A 500 15.11 3.56 -3.99
CA HIS A 500 13.85 4.22 -4.34
C HIS A 500 13.93 4.86 -5.73
N VAL A 501 12.87 4.68 -6.51
CA VAL A 501 12.75 5.28 -7.85
C VAL A 501 11.35 5.86 -8.02
N ASP A 502 11.27 7.00 -8.71
CA ASP A 502 10.02 7.57 -9.18
C ASP A 502 9.62 6.91 -10.49
N LEU A 503 8.48 6.22 -10.47
CA LEU A 503 8.02 5.42 -11.59
C LEU A 503 7.33 6.29 -12.63
N ARG A 504 7.75 6.12 -13.88
CA ARG A 504 7.17 6.81 -15.04
C ARG A 504 6.05 6.02 -15.73
N THR A 505 5.86 4.77 -15.33
CA THR A 505 4.82 3.89 -15.87
C THR A 505 4.24 3.03 -14.75
N PRO A 506 2.95 2.64 -14.83
CA PRO A 506 2.35 1.72 -13.87
C PRO A 506 3.17 0.43 -13.78
N THR A 507 3.70 0.12 -12.60
CA THR A 507 4.61 -1.02 -12.39
C THR A 507 4.06 -1.93 -11.31
N LYS A 508 4.20 -3.24 -11.52
CA LYS A 508 3.81 -4.27 -10.54
C LYS A 508 5.02 -4.67 -9.71
N CYS A 509 4.79 -4.92 -8.43
CA CYS A 509 5.77 -5.54 -7.55
C CYS A 509 6.04 -6.98 -8.00
N GLY A 510 7.30 -7.35 -8.20
CA GLY A 510 7.68 -8.70 -8.62
C GLY A 510 7.41 -9.79 -7.57
N HIS A 511 7.18 -9.41 -6.31
CA HIS A 511 6.91 -10.35 -5.22
C HIS A 511 5.41 -10.60 -5.02
N CYS A 512 4.64 -9.55 -4.73
CA CYS A 512 3.20 -9.69 -4.46
C CYS A 512 2.32 -9.50 -5.71
N THR A 513 2.90 -9.10 -6.84
CA THR A 513 2.21 -8.75 -8.10
C THR A 513 1.28 -7.55 -8.05
N SER A 514 1.18 -6.87 -6.90
CA SER A 514 0.35 -5.67 -6.77
C SER A 514 0.99 -4.42 -7.36
N MET A 515 0.18 -3.42 -7.67
CA MET A 515 0.64 -2.15 -8.22
C MET A 515 1.50 -1.37 -7.21
N LEU A 516 2.61 -0.82 -7.69
CA LEU A 516 3.42 0.18 -6.99
C LEU A 516 2.74 1.54 -7.18
N VAL A 517 1.99 1.97 -6.16
CA VAL A 517 1.19 3.20 -6.19
C VAL A 517 1.74 4.24 -5.21
N GLY A 518 1.68 5.51 -5.59
CA GLY A 518 2.14 6.64 -4.77
C GLY A 518 2.48 7.87 -5.62
N LEU A 519 2.51 9.05 -4.99
CA LEU A 519 2.85 10.31 -5.67
C LEU A 519 4.36 10.42 -5.97
N GLY A 520 5.20 9.69 -5.23
CA GLY A 520 6.64 9.59 -5.44
C GLY A 520 7.20 8.41 -4.65
N ARG A 521 8.42 7.97 -4.98
CA ARG A 521 9.13 6.83 -4.36
C ARG A 521 8.22 5.60 -4.20
N GLN A 522 7.46 5.28 -5.26
CA GLN A 522 6.36 4.29 -5.22
C GLN A 522 6.83 2.87 -4.90
N GLY A 523 8.10 2.59 -5.11
CA GLY A 523 8.71 1.31 -4.76
C GLY A 523 10.23 1.35 -4.79
N LEU A 524 10.80 0.16 -4.66
CA LEU A 524 12.23 -0.10 -4.74
C LEU A 524 12.55 -0.79 -6.06
N PHE A 525 13.66 -0.41 -6.66
CA PHE A 525 14.23 -1.06 -7.84
C PHE A 525 15.63 -1.56 -7.52
N CYS A 526 15.92 -2.79 -7.91
CA CYS A 526 17.28 -3.32 -7.86
C CYS A 526 18.12 -2.65 -8.95
N GLN A 527 19.23 -2.01 -8.58
CA GLN A 527 20.12 -1.34 -9.52
C GLN A 527 20.79 -2.30 -10.51
N ASP A 528 20.93 -3.57 -10.13
CA ASP A 528 21.63 -4.57 -10.94
C ASP A 528 20.69 -5.28 -11.93
N CYS A 529 19.52 -5.75 -11.48
CA CYS A 529 18.60 -6.54 -12.32
C CYS A 529 17.24 -5.88 -12.59
N GLN A 530 17.04 -4.63 -12.16
CA GLN A 530 15.79 -3.87 -12.36
C GLN A 530 14.54 -4.52 -11.74
N TYR A 531 14.73 -5.43 -10.77
CA TYR A 531 13.62 -6.03 -10.03
C TYR A 531 12.90 -4.97 -9.20
N ALA A 532 11.59 -4.81 -9.43
CA ALA A 532 10.75 -3.82 -8.77
C ALA A 532 9.95 -4.46 -7.62
N CYS A 533 9.92 -3.86 -6.43
CA CYS A 533 9.10 -4.35 -5.32
C CYS A 533 8.63 -3.24 -4.38
N HIS A 534 7.60 -3.51 -3.57
CA HIS A 534 7.25 -2.61 -2.46
C HIS A 534 8.35 -2.64 -1.39
N VAL A 535 8.46 -1.56 -0.62
CA VAL A 535 9.37 -1.49 0.55
C VAL A 535 9.13 -2.67 1.51
N THR A 536 7.86 -2.99 1.78
CA THR A 536 7.44 -4.11 2.63
C THR A 536 7.66 -5.50 2.02
N CYS A 537 7.86 -5.57 0.70
CA CYS A 537 8.12 -6.80 -0.01
C CYS A 537 9.62 -7.09 -0.13
N ALA A 538 10.51 -6.10 0.05
CA ALA A 538 11.93 -6.23 -0.17
C ALA A 538 12.58 -7.37 0.64
N SER A 539 12.19 -7.53 1.90
CA SER A 539 12.68 -8.60 2.78
C SER A 539 12.20 -10.01 2.38
N LYS A 540 11.23 -10.10 1.47
CA LYS A 540 10.61 -11.35 1.01
C LYS A 540 10.99 -11.69 -0.44
N VAL A 541 11.78 -10.84 -1.10
CA VAL A 541 12.32 -11.12 -2.44
C VAL A 541 13.42 -12.17 -2.32
N PRO A 542 13.54 -13.12 -3.28
CA PRO A 542 14.68 -14.04 -3.32
C PRO A 542 16.01 -13.29 -3.24
N SER A 543 16.98 -13.83 -2.50
CA SER A 543 18.29 -13.20 -2.33
C SER A 543 19.17 -13.26 -3.58
N ILE A 544 18.83 -14.13 -4.54
CA ILE A 544 19.54 -14.31 -5.80
C ILE A 544 19.20 -13.20 -6.80
N CYS A 545 20.24 -12.53 -7.30
CA CYS A 545 20.14 -11.44 -8.27
C CYS A 545 20.94 -11.80 -9.53
N PRO A 546 20.34 -11.82 -10.74
CA PRO A 546 18.93 -11.56 -11.07
C PRO A 546 17.99 -12.70 -10.62
N VAL A 547 16.72 -12.38 -10.34
CA VAL A 547 15.71 -13.38 -9.96
C VAL A 547 15.38 -14.30 -11.16
N PRO A 548 15.53 -15.63 -11.02
CA PRO A 548 15.15 -16.59 -12.07
C PRO A 548 13.68 -16.46 -12.48
N PRO A 549 13.32 -16.67 -13.76
CA PRO A 549 11.93 -16.61 -14.23
C PRO A 549 10.98 -17.52 -13.44
N GLU A 550 11.44 -18.68 -13.00
CA GLU A 550 10.67 -19.69 -12.26
C GLU A 550 10.35 -19.25 -10.83
N ALA A 551 11.17 -18.35 -10.27
CA ALA A 551 10.97 -17.79 -8.93
C ALA A 551 10.02 -16.57 -8.94
N LYS A 552 9.57 -16.11 -10.12
CA LYS A 552 8.60 -15.02 -10.23
C LYS A 552 7.19 -15.55 -10.01
N ARG A 553 6.44 -14.89 -9.12
CA ARG A 553 5.04 -15.22 -8.86
C ARG A 553 4.19 -14.98 -10.12
N PRO A 554 3.34 -15.93 -10.54
CA PRO A 554 2.42 -15.72 -11.65
C PRO A 554 1.39 -14.63 -11.31
N LEU A 555 0.83 -13.99 -12.34
CA LEU A 555 -0.27 -13.04 -12.18
C LEU A 555 -1.50 -13.76 -11.61
N GLY A 556 -2.22 -13.08 -10.72
CA GLY A 556 -3.39 -13.59 -10.02
C GLY A 556 -3.55 -12.92 -8.65
N ILE A 557 -4.78 -12.91 -8.14
CA ILE A 557 -5.05 -12.48 -6.76
C ILE A 557 -4.91 -13.68 -5.84
N ASP A 558 -4.12 -13.53 -4.78
CA ASP A 558 -4.04 -14.50 -3.68
C ASP A 558 -5.41 -14.62 -2.97
N PRO A 559 -6.08 -15.78 -2.97
CA PRO A 559 -7.41 -15.91 -2.36
C PRO A 559 -7.42 -15.67 -0.84
N LEU A 560 -6.29 -15.91 -0.15
CA LEU A 560 -6.17 -15.77 1.30
C LEU A 560 -5.76 -14.36 1.70
N LYS A 561 -4.86 -13.73 0.92
CA LYS A 561 -4.35 -12.39 1.23
C LYS A 561 -5.14 -11.27 0.55
N GLY A 562 -5.82 -11.58 -0.55
CA GLY A 562 -6.50 -10.61 -1.41
C GLY A 562 -5.57 -9.63 -2.11
N VAL A 563 -4.33 -10.06 -2.37
CA VAL A 563 -3.24 -9.25 -2.91
C VAL A 563 -2.81 -9.82 -4.26
N GLY A 564 -2.64 -8.95 -5.24
CA GLY A 564 -2.09 -9.25 -6.55
C GLY A 564 -2.87 -8.65 -7.71
N THR A 565 -2.35 -8.80 -8.93
CA THR A 565 -3.00 -8.33 -10.16
C THR A 565 -3.71 -9.49 -10.85
N ALA A 566 -5.03 -9.38 -11.05
CA ALA A 566 -5.82 -10.41 -11.71
C ALA A 566 -6.03 -10.17 -13.21
N TYR A 567 -6.17 -8.91 -13.61
CA TYR A 567 -6.56 -8.58 -14.98
C TYR A 567 -6.00 -7.22 -15.39
N GLU A 568 -5.68 -7.04 -16.66
CA GLU A 568 -5.28 -5.76 -17.24
C GLU A 568 -5.67 -5.68 -18.71
N GLY A 569 -5.90 -4.47 -19.21
CA GLY A 569 -6.21 -4.29 -20.62
C GLY A 569 -6.67 -2.88 -20.96
N LEU A 570 -6.88 -2.67 -22.25
CA LEU A 570 -7.40 -1.43 -22.80
C LEU A 570 -8.93 -1.45 -22.79
N VAL A 571 -9.50 -0.32 -22.40
CA VAL A 571 -10.92 0.01 -22.55
C VAL A 571 -11.04 1.46 -23.02
N ARG A 572 -12.25 1.88 -23.38
CA ARG A 572 -12.54 3.29 -23.65
C ARG A 572 -13.49 3.81 -22.59
N THR A 573 -13.18 4.97 -22.02
CA THR A 573 -14.07 5.69 -21.09
C THR A 573 -14.57 6.97 -21.76
N PRO A 574 -15.72 7.52 -21.33
CA PRO A 574 -16.17 8.82 -21.81
C PRO A 574 -15.12 9.91 -21.53
N LYS A 575 -14.95 10.86 -22.45
CA LYS A 575 -14.14 12.07 -22.23
C LYS A 575 -14.81 12.98 -21.18
N PRO A 576 -14.05 13.91 -20.57
CA PRO A 576 -14.64 14.97 -19.75
C PRO A 576 -15.76 15.70 -20.52
N GLY A 577 -16.97 15.72 -19.95
CA GLY A 577 -18.21 16.16 -20.61
C GLY A 577 -19.09 15.04 -21.17
N GLY A 578 -18.77 13.78 -20.86
CA GLY A 578 -19.60 12.61 -21.10
C GLY A 578 -19.50 12.05 -22.51
N VAL A 579 -20.35 11.06 -22.82
CA VAL A 579 -20.31 10.31 -24.09
C VAL A 579 -20.45 11.21 -25.31
N LYS A 580 -21.17 12.34 -25.18
CA LYS A 580 -21.32 13.35 -26.25
C LYS A 580 -19.98 13.98 -26.70
N ARG A 581 -19.00 14.07 -25.81
CA ARG A 581 -17.64 14.56 -26.13
C ARG A 581 -16.75 13.46 -26.72
N GLY A 582 -17.25 12.24 -26.82
CA GLY A 582 -16.56 11.08 -27.36
C GLY A 582 -15.90 10.22 -26.29
N TRP A 583 -15.12 9.25 -26.75
CA TRP A 583 -14.45 8.25 -25.94
C TRP A 583 -12.93 8.47 -25.94
N GLN A 584 -12.27 8.19 -24.83
CA GLN A 584 -10.82 8.19 -24.69
C GLN A 584 -10.31 6.81 -24.27
N THR A 585 -9.13 6.45 -24.73
CA THR A 585 -8.49 5.18 -24.36
C THR A 585 -8.00 5.25 -22.92
N THR A 586 -8.32 4.24 -22.13
CA THR A 586 -7.88 4.07 -20.75
C THR A 586 -7.23 2.70 -20.59
N TYR A 587 -6.05 2.65 -19.99
CA TYR A 587 -5.44 1.40 -19.54
C TYR A 587 -5.94 1.07 -18.14
N VAL A 588 -6.53 -0.10 -17.97
CA VAL A 588 -7.12 -0.53 -16.70
C VAL A 588 -6.31 -1.68 -16.12
N VAL A 589 -5.96 -1.56 -14.84
CA VAL A 589 -5.35 -2.65 -14.07
C VAL A 589 -6.25 -3.02 -12.91
N VAL A 590 -6.64 -4.29 -12.83
CA VAL A 590 -7.44 -4.85 -11.73
C VAL A 590 -6.50 -5.54 -10.74
N CYS A 591 -6.31 -4.90 -9.60
CA CYS A 591 -5.33 -5.30 -8.60
C CYS A 591 -5.86 -5.05 -7.18
N ASP A 592 -5.65 -5.99 -6.25
CA ASP A 592 -6.07 -5.90 -4.85
C ASP A 592 -7.58 -5.59 -4.66
N PHE A 593 -8.41 -6.13 -5.57
CA PHE A 593 -9.85 -5.84 -5.70
C PHE A 593 -10.16 -4.35 -5.94
N LYS A 594 -9.27 -3.65 -6.66
CA LYS A 594 -9.46 -2.27 -7.14
C LYS A 594 -9.21 -2.22 -8.64
N LEU A 595 -9.92 -1.34 -9.33
CA LEU A 595 -9.65 -0.99 -10.73
C LEU A 595 -8.89 0.33 -10.74
N TYR A 596 -7.67 0.31 -11.26
CA TYR A 596 -6.85 1.50 -11.48
C TYR A 596 -6.97 1.90 -12.95
N LEU A 597 -7.46 3.11 -13.20
CA LEU A 597 -7.68 3.64 -14.55
C LEU A 597 -6.60 4.67 -14.85
N TYR A 598 -5.82 4.43 -15.91
CA TYR A 598 -4.74 5.31 -16.38
C TYR A 598 -5.07 5.84 -17.78
N ASP A 599 -4.76 7.11 -18.02
CA ASP A 599 -4.80 7.65 -19.37
C ASP A 599 -3.60 7.14 -20.17
N CYS A 600 -3.81 6.84 -21.45
CA CYS A 600 -2.75 6.32 -22.32
C CYS A 600 -3.04 6.61 -23.79
N ASN A 601 -2.01 6.48 -24.61
CA ASN A 601 -2.11 6.48 -26.06
C ASN A 601 -2.09 5.04 -26.61
N ILE A 602 -2.51 4.87 -27.86
CA ILE A 602 -2.41 3.59 -28.57
C ILE A 602 -1.49 3.76 -29.77
N ASP A 603 -0.63 2.76 -30.00
CA ASP A 603 0.17 2.71 -31.21
C ASP A 603 -0.65 2.21 -32.42
N ARG A 604 -0.01 2.13 -33.58
CA ARG A 604 -0.62 1.62 -34.83
C ARG A 604 -1.06 0.16 -34.74
N ASN A 605 -0.53 -0.59 -33.78
CA ASN A 605 -0.81 -2.00 -33.57
C ASN A 605 -1.88 -2.22 -32.48
N GLY A 606 -2.49 -1.15 -31.96
CA GLY A 606 -3.51 -1.22 -30.92
C GLY A 606 -2.96 -1.50 -29.52
N LYS A 607 -1.65 -1.35 -29.30
CA LYS A 607 -1.01 -1.56 -28.00
C LYS A 607 -0.94 -0.24 -27.22
N ALA A 608 -1.13 -0.33 -25.90
CA ALA A 608 -0.98 0.80 -25.00
C ALA A 608 0.47 1.33 -25.05
N THR A 609 0.61 2.63 -25.32
CA THR A 609 1.87 3.37 -25.28
C THR A 609 1.68 4.64 -24.45
N ASP A 610 2.76 5.16 -23.87
CA ASP A 610 2.72 6.40 -23.08
C ASP A 610 1.63 6.40 -21.99
N ILE A 611 1.57 5.32 -21.20
CA ILE A 611 0.64 5.20 -20.08
C ILE A 611 1.07 6.17 -19.00
N GLN A 612 0.19 7.13 -18.69
CA GLN A 612 0.48 8.16 -17.71
C GLN A 612 0.75 7.53 -16.33
N PRO A 613 1.75 8.01 -15.58
CA PRO A 613 2.09 7.46 -14.26
C PRO A 613 1.03 7.80 -13.20
N THR A 614 0.25 8.85 -13.41
CA THR A 614 -0.80 9.30 -12.49
C THR A 614 -2.08 8.50 -12.71
N ILE A 615 -2.63 7.96 -11.63
CA ILE A 615 -3.92 7.27 -11.64
C ILE A 615 -5.03 8.31 -11.81
N ARG A 616 -5.85 8.19 -12.87
CA ARG A 616 -7.00 9.07 -13.11
C ARG A 616 -8.15 8.76 -12.15
N GLN A 617 -8.43 7.49 -11.94
CA GLN A 617 -9.56 7.05 -11.12
C GLN A 617 -9.27 5.66 -10.53
N VAL A 618 -9.75 5.45 -9.29
CA VAL A 618 -9.74 4.15 -8.62
C VAL A 618 -11.17 3.76 -8.28
N LEU A 619 -11.58 2.55 -8.65
CA LEU A 619 -12.86 1.97 -8.24
C LEU A 619 -12.58 0.78 -7.32
N ASP A 620 -13.01 0.84 -6.05
CA ASP A 620 -12.81 -0.25 -5.09
C ASP A 620 -14.01 -1.20 -5.10
N MET A 621 -13.77 -2.51 -5.26
CA MET A 621 -14.83 -3.53 -5.24
C MET A 621 -15.41 -3.76 -3.84
N ARG A 622 -14.81 -3.16 -2.80
CA ARG A 622 -15.32 -3.18 -1.41
C ARG A 622 -16.40 -2.14 -1.15
N ASP A 623 -16.65 -1.25 -2.11
CA ASP A 623 -17.75 -0.30 -2.07
C ASP A 623 -19.10 -1.03 -1.94
N LEU A 624 -20.00 -0.50 -1.11
CA LEU A 624 -21.30 -1.12 -0.81
C LEU A 624 -22.18 -1.25 -2.05
N GLU A 625 -22.11 -0.27 -2.94
CA GLU A 625 -22.88 -0.21 -4.18
C GLU A 625 -22.08 -0.74 -5.37
N PHE A 626 -20.95 -1.43 -5.13
CA PHE A 626 -20.14 -2.00 -6.21
C PHE A 626 -20.95 -3.03 -7.01
N ALA A 627 -21.19 -2.75 -8.27
CA ALA A 627 -21.84 -3.68 -9.18
C ALA A 627 -21.35 -3.52 -10.62
N VAL A 628 -21.34 -4.60 -11.38
CA VAL A 628 -20.95 -4.59 -12.80
C VAL A 628 -22.09 -5.14 -13.65
N SER A 629 -22.57 -4.34 -14.59
CA SER A 629 -23.74 -4.67 -15.41
C SER A 629 -23.59 -4.26 -16.87
N SER A 630 -24.37 -4.89 -17.75
CA SER A 630 -24.56 -4.39 -19.12
C SER A 630 -25.40 -3.12 -19.11
N VAL A 631 -25.28 -2.32 -20.17
CA VAL A 631 -26.08 -1.10 -20.38
C VAL A 631 -27.17 -1.30 -21.42
N THR A 632 -28.25 -0.55 -21.27
CA THR A 632 -29.36 -0.41 -22.21
C THR A 632 -29.25 0.93 -22.97
N GLU A 633 -30.08 1.14 -23.99
CA GLU A 633 -30.15 2.41 -24.73
C GLU A 633 -30.52 3.59 -23.80
N SER A 634 -31.39 3.35 -22.81
CA SER A 634 -31.74 4.34 -21.77
C SER A 634 -30.58 4.68 -20.83
N ASP A 635 -29.65 3.74 -20.59
CA ASP A 635 -28.49 3.99 -19.72
C ASP A 635 -27.44 4.86 -20.43
N VAL A 636 -27.39 4.86 -21.77
CA VAL A 636 -26.37 5.55 -22.57
C VAL A 636 -26.97 6.19 -23.83
N ILE A 637 -27.81 7.22 -23.63
CA ILE A 637 -28.60 7.88 -24.68
C ILE A 637 -27.80 8.49 -25.84
N HIS A 638 -26.49 8.74 -25.67
CA HIS A 638 -25.63 9.34 -26.70
C HIS A 638 -24.72 8.31 -27.40
N ALA A 639 -24.76 7.03 -27.01
CA ALA A 639 -23.98 5.99 -27.67
C ALA A 639 -24.67 5.48 -28.94
N SER A 640 -23.88 5.08 -29.93
CA SER A 640 -24.44 4.45 -31.13
C SER A 640 -24.99 3.06 -30.82
N LYS A 641 -26.02 2.60 -31.55
CA LYS A 641 -26.58 1.25 -31.40
C LYS A 641 -25.54 0.14 -31.61
N SER A 642 -24.55 0.38 -32.46
CA SER A 642 -23.41 -0.52 -32.68
C SER A 642 -22.42 -0.57 -31.52
N ASP A 643 -22.38 0.45 -30.66
CA ASP A 643 -21.49 0.52 -29.50
C ASP A 643 -22.13 -0.11 -28.26
N LEU A 644 -23.46 -0.09 -28.12
CA LEU A 644 -24.17 -0.63 -26.94
C LEU A 644 -23.73 -2.05 -26.53
N PRO A 645 -23.55 -3.03 -27.45
CA PRO A 645 -23.12 -4.38 -27.07
C PRO A 645 -21.69 -4.45 -26.53
N ARG A 646 -20.91 -3.38 -26.67
CA ARG A 646 -19.51 -3.26 -26.23
C ARG A 646 -19.35 -2.46 -24.93
N ILE A 647 -20.41 -1.79 -24.47
CA ILE A 647 -20.39 -0.97 -23.26
C ILE A 647 -20.89 -1.77 -22.06
N PHE A 648 -20.24 -1.56 -20.93
CA PHE A 648 -20.67 -2.02 -19.61
C PHE A 648 -20.52 -0.88 -18.58
N ARG A 649 -21.25 -1.03 -17.47
CA ARG A 649 -21.31 -0.07 -16.36
C ARG A 649 -20.68 -0.71 -15.13
N VAL A 650 -19.85 0.05 -14.44
CA VAL A 650 -19.43 -0.20 -13.06
C VAL A 650 -20.10 0.84 -12.18
N THR A 651 -20.92 0.38 -11.25
CA THR A 651 -21.61 1.19 -10.24
C THR A 651 -20.78 1.23 -8.97
N THR A 652 -20.65 2.39 -8.34
CA THR A 652 -20.08 2.58 -7.00
C THR A 652 -20.92 3.62 -6.24
N SER A 653 -20.69 3.78 -4.94
CA SER A 653 -21.28 4.86 -4.17
C SER A 653 -20.74 6.20 -4.70
N GLN A 654 -21.62 7.19 -4.86
CA GLN A 654 -21.27 8.56 -5.17
C GLN A 654 -21.14 9.34 -3.87
N ILE A 655 -20.04 10.08 -3.73
CA ILE A 655 -19.92 11.11 -2.69
C ILE A 655 -20.62 12.33 -3.27
N ASP A 656 -21.80 12.69 -2.74
CA ASP A 656 -22.59 13.80 -3.29
C ASP A 656 -21.78 15.10 -3.33
N THR A 657 -21.78 15.73 -4.50
CA THR A 657 -21.63 17.18 -4.64
C THR A 657 -23.03 17.79 -4.54
N PRO A 658 -23.30 18.71 -3.60
CA PRO A 658 -24.62 19.28 -3.45
C PRO A 658 -24.86 20.31 -4.56
N VAL A 659 -25.57 19.90 -5.61
CA VAL A 659 -26.28 20.83 -6.48
C VAL A 659 -27.61 20.18 -6.89
N ASP A 660 -28.70 20.83 -6.46
CA ASP A 660 -30.07 20.76 -7.01
C ASP A 660 -31.16 19.89 -6.33
N ALA A 661 -30.90 19.16 -5.24
CA ALA A 661 -31.96 18.40 -4.53
C ALA A 661 -32.66 19.16 -3.38
N ALA A 662 -32.53 20.49 -3.29
CA ALA A 662 -33.02 21.29 -2.16
C ALA A 662 -34.54 21.60 -2.15
N HIS A 663 -35.37 20.91 -2.93
CA HIS A 663 -36.83 21.09 -2.89
C HIS A 663 -37.58 19.77 -2.84
N ASN A 664 -37.57 19.19 -1.64
CA ASN A 664 -38.56 18.29 -1.01
C ASN A 664 -37.84 17.08 -0.41
N HIS A 665 -37.70 17.06 0.91
CA HIS A 665 -38.23 15.94 1.70
C HIS A 665 -38.15 16.26 3.18
N GLN A 666 -39.32 16.50 3.77
CA GLN A 666 -39.54 16.43 5.20
C GLN A 666 -39.88 14.97 5.53
N GLY A 667 -38.94 14.25 6.12
CA GLY A 667 -39.12 12.85 6.53
C GLY A 667 -37.79 12.20 6.87
N GLY A 668 -37.61 11.81 8.14
CA GLY A 668 -36.37 11.23 8.67
C GLY A 668 -36.09 9.80 8.19
N SER A 669 -35.74 9.64 6.93
CA SER A 669 -35.05 8.46 6.41
C SER A 669 -33.58 8.79 6.18
N GLU A 670 -32.69 7.86 6.51
CA GLU A 670 -31.24 7.95 6.25
C GLU A 670 -30.95 8.52 4.85
N PRO A 671 -29.87 9.32 4.68
CA PRO A 671 -29.51 9.85 3.38
C PRO A 671 -29.29 8.69 2.40
N ALA A 672 -30.12 8.63 1.34
CA ALA A 672 -29.98 7.64 0.30
C ALA A 672 -28.62 7.84 -0.38
N ILE A 673 -27.72 6.85 -0.27
CA ILE A 673 -26.42 6.88 -0.93
C ILE A 673 -26.66 6.97 -2.44
N SER A 674 -26.31 8.11 -3.05
CA SER A 674 -26.37 8.30 -4.49
C SER A 674 -25.39 7.36 -5.18
N LYS A 675 -25.70 6.91 -6.40
CA LYS A 675 -24.90 5.92 -7.14
C LYS A 675 -24.14 6.58 -8.28
N GLN A 676 -22.82 6.37 -8.33
CA GLN A 676 -21.98 6.80 -9.43
C GLN A 676 -21.89 5.70 -10.50
N TYR A 677 -22.13 6.06 -11.75
CA TYR A 677 -22.04 5.14 -12.88
C TYR A 677 -20.79 5.44 -13.73
N SER A 678 -19.81 4.54 -13.69
CA SER A 678 -18.63 4.59 -14.56
C SER A 678 -18.87 3.72 -15.79
N LEU A 679 -18.88 4.33 -16.97
CA LEU A 679 -19.06 3.62 -18.26
C LEU A 679 -17.70 3.20 -18.83
N LEU A 680 -17.60 1.93 -19.24
CA LEU A 680 -16.42 1.37 -19.89
C LEU A 680 -16.86 0.66 -21.18
N MET A 681 -16.15 0.91 -22.27
CA MET A 681 -16.37 0.29 -23.57
C MET A 681 -15.18 -0.61 -23.92
N ALA A 682 -15.46 -1.87 -24.24
CA ALA A 682 -14.47 -2.81 -24.78
C ALA A 682 -14.39 -2.70 -26.32
N ASP A 683 -13.36 -3.30 -26.91
CA ASP A 683 -13.18 -3.25 -28.37
C ASP A 683 -14.28 -4.02 -29.12
N ASN A 684 -14.71 -5.15 -28.56
CA ASN A 684 -15.77 -6.00 -29.11
C ASN A 684 -16.66 -6.60 -28.01
N PRO A 685 -17.84 -7.16 -28.35
CA PRO A 685 -18.77 -7.71 -27.37
C PRO A 685 -18.20 -8.90 -26.57
N GLY A 686 -17.29 -9.68 -27.17
CA GLY A 686 -16.62 -10.78 -26.50
C GLY A 686 -15.67 -10.29 -25.40
N GLU A 687 -14.89 -9.24 -25.68
CA GLU A 687 -14.02 -8.60 -24.67
C GLU A 687 -14.85 -7.96 -23.55
N LYS A 688 -15.98 -7.32 -23.87
CA LYS A 688 -16.92 -6.85 -22.85
C LYS A 688 -17.36 -8.01 -21.94
N ALA A 689 -17.76 -9.15 -22.52
CA ALA A 689 -18.20 -10.30 -21.73
C ALA A 689 -17.07 -10.79 -20.79
N LYS A 690 -15.83 -10.86 -21.26
CA LYS A 690 -14.67 -11.21 -20.44
C LYS A 690 -14.48 -10.25 -19.26
N TRP A 691 -14.54 -8.93 -19.50
CA TRP A 691 -14.46 -7.92 -18.44
C TRP A 691 -15.58 -8.09 -17.41
N VAL A 692 -16.83 -8.20 -17.86
CA VAL A 692 -17.99 -8.33 -16.96
C VAL A 692 -17.92 -9.61 -16.12
N ILE A 693 -17.54 -10.74 -16.72
CA ILE A 693 -17.38 -12.02 -16.01
C ILE A 693 -16.24 -11.92 -15.00
N ALA A 694 -15.07 -11.43 -15.41
CA ALA A 694 -13.90 -11.33 -14.54
C ALA A 694 -14.17 -10.44 -13.32
N LEU A 695 -14.77 -9.26 -13.52
CA LEU A 695 -15.07 -8.34 -12.41
C LEU A 695 -16.15 -8.90 -11.46
N ASN A 696 -17.18 -9.56 -11.98
CA ASN A 696 -18.21 -10.19 -11.15
C ASN A 696 -17.67 -11.39 -10.35
N GLU A 697 -16.81 -12.22 -10.95
CA GLU A 697 -16.16 -13.33 -10.24
C GLU A 697 -15.21 -12.84 -9.16
N LEU A 698 -14.44 -11.78 -9.42
CA LEU A 698 -13.60 -11.14 -8.39
C LEU A 698 -14.45 -10.56 -7.25
N HIS A 699 -15.57 -9.90 -7.56
CA HIS A 699 -16.48 -9.39 -6.54
C HIS A 699 -17.14 -10.53 -5.74
N ARG A 700 -17.46 -11.66 -6.38
CA ARG A 700 -17.97 -12.88 -5.72
C ARG A 700 -16.91 -13.51 -4.81
N LEU A 701 -15.66 -13.58 -5.24
CA LEU A 701 -14.53 -14.05 -4.44
C LEU A 701 -14.33 -13.17 -3.20
N LEU A 702 -14.34 -11.84 -3.38
CA LEU A 702 -14.23 -10.88 -2.29
C LEU A 702 -15.30 -11.10 -1.22
N ARG A 703 -16.58 -11.25 -1.62
CA ARG A 703 -17.69 -11.49 -0.69
C ARG A 703 -17.63 -12.83 0.04
N LYS A 704 -17.07 -13.87 -0.60
CA LYS A 704 -16.87 -15.19 0.04
C LYS A 704 -15.65 -15.21 0.96
N SER A 705 -14.65 -14.38 0.66
CA SER A 705 -13.41 -14.31 1.42
C SER A 705 -13.60 -13.53 2.73
N ARG A 706 -13.10 -14.07 3.84
CA ARG A 706 -13.05 -13.37 5.14
C ARG A 706 -11.84 -12.43 5.21
N LEU A 707 -11.59 -11.68 4.13
CA LEU A 707 -10.50 -10.72 4.12
C LEU A 707 -10.81 -9.60 5.10
N ALA A 708 -9.77 -9.11 5.78
CA ALA A 708 -9.91 -7.96 6.67
C ALA A 708 -10.60 -6.80 5.93
N ASP A 709 -11.59 -6.19 6.59
CA ASP A 709 -12.26 -5.03 6.02
C ASP A 709 -11.26 -3.87 5.97
N LYS A 710 -10.80 -3.58 4.75
CA LYS A 710 -9.88 -2.49 4.44
C LYS A 710 -10.62 -1.29 3.87
N ARG A 711 -11.93 -1.14 4.15
CA ARG A 711 -12.66 0.11 3.86
C ARG A 711 -11.86 1.24 4.46
N ALA A 712 -11.30 2.07 3.58
CA ALA A 712 -10.31 3.04 4.01
C ALA A 712 -10.94 4.03 4.98
N PHE A 713 -12.15 4.52 4.70
CA PHE A 713 -12.90 5.42 5.58
C PHE A 713 -14.39 5.34 5.23
N GLY A 714 -15.27 5.50 6.22
CA GLY A 714 -16.67 5.83 5.97
C GLY A 714 -16.77 7.31 5.60
N VAL A 715 -17.41 7.63 4.48
CA VAL A 715 -17.66 9.02 4.10
C VAL A 715 -18.71 9.57 5.06
N LYS A 716 -18.34 10.64 5.77
CA LYS A 716 -19.27 11.42 6.60
C LYS A 716 -19.21 12.85 6.14
N GLU A 717 -20.38 13.44 5.91
CA GLU A 717 -20.49 14.88 5.75
C GLU A 717 -20.21 15.54 7.10
N LEU A 718 -19.16 16.35 7.17
CA LEU A 718 -18.80 17.11 8.37
C LEU A 718 -19.41 18.52 8.32
N PHE A 719 -19.41 19.12 7.12
CA PHE A 719 -19.95 20.45 6.87
C PHE A 719 -20.57 20.50 5.47
N ASP A 720 -21.71 21.19 5.36
CA ASP A 720 -22.30 21.57 4.08
C ASP A 720 -21.67 22.91 3.62
N ILE A 721 -21.67 23.15 2.31
CA ILE A 721 -21.33 24.44 1.70
C ILE A 721 -22.14 25.59 2.31
N SER A 722 -23.36 25.31 2.79
CA SER A 722 -24.20 26.28 3.49
C SER A 722 -23.64 26.67 4.87
N THR A 723 -23.00 25.74 5.60
CA THR A 723 -22.49 25.97 6.95
C THR A 723 -21.08 26.56 6.96
N LEU A 724 -20.25 26.25 5.96
CA LEU A 724 -18.90 26.81 5.80
C LEU A 724 -18.64 27.26 4.34
N PRO A 725 -19.06 28.48 3.97
CA PRO A 725 -18.83 29.05 2.63
C PRO A 725 -17.36 29.09 2.22
N ILE A 726 -16.45 29.14 3.22
CA ILE A 726 -15.00 29.10 3.05
C ILE A 726 -14.52 27.89 2.24
N ILE A 727 -15.25 26.76 2.32
CA ILE A 727 -14.95 25.50 1.61
C ILE A 727 -14.94 25.70 0.09
N LYS A 728 -15.79 26.60 -0.45
CA LYS A 728 -15.84 26.87 -1.91
C LYS A 728 -14.52 27.36 -2.50
N SER A 729 -13.64 27.89 -1.66
CA SER A 729 -12.33 28.44 -2.05
C SER A 729 -11.16 27.60 -1.56
N ALA A 730 -11.42 26.43 -0.96
CA ALA A 730 -10.37 25.50 -0.54
C ALA A 730 -9.88 24.68 -1.72
N LEU A 731 -8.56 24.63 -1.90
CA LEU A 731 -7.87 23.81 -2.90
C LEU A 731 -7.48 22.42 -2.36
N CYS A 732 -7.23 22.34 -1.05
CA CYS A 732 -6.84 21.11 -0.39
C CYS A 732 -7.32 21.10 1.07
N ALA A 733 -7.42 19.91 1.65
CA ALA A 733 -7.80 19.72 3.05
C ALA A 733 -7.00 18.59 3.70
N VAL A 734 -6.72 18.69 4.99
CA VAL A 734 -6.12 17.60 5.77
C VAL A 734 -6.75 17.54 7.16
N VAL A 735 -7.10 16.33 7.59
CA VAL A 735 -7.56 16.06 8.96
C VAL A 735 -6.33 16.00 9.86
N ILE A 736 -6.25 16.87 10.86
CA ILE A 736 -5.15 16.83 11.84
C ILE A 736 -5.47 15.80 12.92
N ASP A 737 -6.68 15.85 13.46
CA ASP A 737 -7.16 14.95 14.50
C ASP A 737 -8.70 14.88 14.50
N LYS A 738 -9.26 14.20 15.52
CA LYS A 738 -10.70 13.98 15.67
C LYS A 738 -11.54 15.27 15.71
N GLN A 739 -10.93 16.41 16.01
CA GLN A 739 -11.61 17.69 16.19
C GLN A 739 -11.13 18.78 15.24
N ARG A 740 -10.15 18.54 14.35
CA ARG A 740 -9.54 19.62 13.57
C ARG A 740 -9.27 19.24 12.13
N VAL A 741 -9.67 20.13 11.24
CA VAL A 741 -9.37 20.07 9.80
C VAL A 741 -8.69 21.36 9.37
N VAL A 742 -7.67 21.23 8.51
CA VAL A 742 -7.00 22.35 7.86
C VAL A 742 -7.45 22.41 6.41
N LEU A 743 -7.81 23.62 5.97
CA LEU A 743 -8.12 23.93 4.57
C LEU A 743 -7.02 24.84 3.99
N GLY A 744 -6.46 24.45 2.86
CA GLY A 744 -5.51 25.26 2.09
C GLY A 744 -6.20 26.01 0.96
N LYS A 745 -5.92 27.31 0.84
CA LYS A 745 -6.41 28.18 -0.25
C LYS A 745 -5.26 28.71 -1.11
N GLU A 746 -5.60 29.29 -2.25
CA GLU A 746 -4.65 29.97 -3.17
C GLU A 746 -3.73 30.99 -2.49
N CYS A 747 -4.19 31.63 -1.40
CA CYS A 747 -3.48 32.73 -0.74
C CYS A 747 -2.57 32.31 0.44
N CYS A 748 -2.20 31.03 0.60
CA CYS A 748 -1.36 30.53 1.71
C CYS A 748 -1.94 30.69 3.14
N TRP A 749 -3.21 31.09 3.30
CA TRP A 749 -3.86 31.17 4.61
C TRP A 749 -4.38 29.78 5.02
N LEU A 750 -3.94 29.31 6.20
CA LEU A 750 -4.44 28.09 6.84
C LEU A 750 -5.67 28.44 7.67
N PHE A 751 -6.83 27.85 7.35
CA PHE A 751 -8.01 27.96 8.19
C PHE A 751 -8.09 26.74 9.13
N PHE A 752 -8.18 26.99 10.43
CA PHE A 752 -8.40 25.95 11.44
C PHE A 752 -9.89 25.91 11.77
N GLY A 753 -10.57 24.86 11.33
CA GLY A 753 -11.95 24.57 11.75
C GLY A 753 -11.96 23.51 12.85
N ALA A 754 -12.74 23.75 13.91
CA ALA A 754 -13.09 22.72 14.87
C ALA A 754 -14.24 21.86 14.30
N LEU A 755 -14.14 20.53 14.40
CA LEU A 755 -15.19 19.56 14.05
C LEU A 755 -16.27 19.47 15.13
#